data_AF-A0AAF0DDT0-F1
#
_entry.id   AF-A0AAF0DDT0-F1
#
_cell.length_a   1.000
_cell.length_b   1.000
_cell.length_c   1.000
_cell.angle_alpha   90.00
_cell.angle_beta   90.00
_cell.angle_gamma   90.00
#
_symmetry.space_group_name_H-M   'P 1'
#
loop_
_entity.id
_entity.type
_entity.pdbx_description
1 polymer ?
#
loop_
_entity_poly.entity_id
_entity_poly.type
_entity_poly.pdbx_seq_one_letter_code
_entity_poly.pdbx_strand_id
1 'polypeptide(L)'
;MAATDALPNTLKSITETKLKELSKQQALFESRKAAIYEEAARQTTLDDRVRVLLEGVTRIKGFPDDGLDTTDKEDDAVFRSDGLRASARHVYWNIRRDLVQKRYDSSISDARLKQSEKELRQQLDFISAKHNHALFFNRLVTEWLTNSRSPVPEIAHDNSMDGSYEQLERKEAHEQRTQWEALVFEPRKADKVEIERYLTKLFKHSRLSEQALKDLRRQVKLSSKEFLTKDDHFTLDTLKWIIKGVISKDILSGDKVAILREFLRNDAVAQEVADVLNVRMAQIDTWSWSCSPIPVEMRRHLNGKYRAYMDEDILDAMFLHYIGVKWSIRFKELFTVALRSHAWKPQSKKIPKSDIERRKYFLYENGRECRDEHNIVGARKNSFLEDYFMCQLPIDADSVPVYGEDGDPGYQTKSFMDLKHSLLHLVMAEIWLNKALYGEVTVVQSDFRWFGPSLSHTTLLSVLEFFHMPPVWIEFFRRFLEAPLRFVQDGENGPIRIRKNGVPLSHAISDCLGEVLLFCLDFSVNQYADGLLLYRLHDDFWFWGQEQTCAKAWRAINDFCAVMGLVINDEKSGTARLYGGKRRFTSDIETDSDLAKTETGRPSKIPKFEPSPLPQGDIRWGFLKLDEGIGRFIVDESQIDVHIQELRRQLAACKSIFSWVQAWNTYMARFISNNFGKPALCLGRPHIEMVLSTLKRIESELFAVDGGSASPGSVADHLRLAISKNFDIADLPDGFFYFPEEYGGLALTNPFVSLISMREGLKTTPERILQNAFIAEEKEYATAKEKYESQGPNQTSLTVFGSDSPSMRVSTPTNEFMSLEEFMRYSESTSYLLKNAYKCLLDQPTEVPAAFTPELQNAVSKNEAMKSLPAAWSAMSSYSKSIVELYHAEMISKYGGLAAVEDKTLPLGVVKILKQEKDGRFFTVFSNLIYHLCSDLDSLRYSTRRVLQDFQNDGVKYLELRTTPRESQEHGVSKEQYISTVLDVIEEFNSDEMSTYLILSVDRTKSAANAMEVVDLAIKYQHRGVVAVELGGDPSRGDVSVFREAFRKAKEHGLHITLHFAEIASSRPGELEALLSFQPERLGHVIHVPDGFAEEIARRKLALELCLSCNVHAKLIQGGFPDHHFGYWRHQHCPVILCRKTDDVGFFCSPLSNEYLLAAEHFKLDRSMILDLCKRAVPAIFGGKAEEDRLYELISHFEEQLQ
;
A
#
# COMPACT_ATOMS: atom_id res chain seq x y z
N MET A 1 -14.60 -3.43 26.73
CA MET A 1 -13.14 -3.44 27.02
C MET A 1 -12.72 -4.68 27.84
N ALA A 2 -12.62 -5.88 27.23
CA ALA A 2 -11.98 -7.05 27.88
C ALA A 2 -11.64 -8.20 26.89
N ALA A 3 -12.20 -8.23 25.67
CA ALA A 3 -12.04 -9.34 24.73
C ALA A 3 -10.82 -9.24 23.78
N THR A 4 -10.00 -8.20 23.87
CA THR A 4 -8.76 -8.04 23.09
C THR A 4 -7.57 -8.85 23.62
N ASP A 5 -7.72 -9.51 24.77
CA ASP A 5 -6.59 -10.04 25.52
C ASP A 5 -6.25 -11.53 25.22
N ALA A 6 -7.14 -12.28 24.57
CA ALA A 6 -6.94 -13.72 24.38
C ALA A 6 -5.86 -14.06 23.36
N LEU A 7 -5.85 -13.43 22.17
CA LEU A 7 -4.87 -13.73 21.11
C LEU A 7 -3.42 -13.38 21.53
N PRO A 8 -3.13 -12.21 22.13
CA PRO A 8 -1.79 -11.93 22.64
C PRO A 8 -1.37 -12.87 23.77
N ASN A 9 -2.30 -13.27 24.65
CA ASN A 9 -2.00 -14.20 25.76
C ASN A 9 -1.76 -15.64 25.26
N THR A 10 -2.49 -16.11 24.25
CA THR A 10 -2.26 -17.43 23.61
C THR A 10 -0.96 -17.43 22.81
N LEU A 11 -0.68 -16.38 22.02
CA LEU A 11 0.60 -16.21 21.33
C LEU A 11 1.76 -16.13 22.31
N LYS A 12 1.57 -15.47 23.46
CA LYS A 12 2.56 -15.43 24.55
C LYS A 12 2.78 -16.82 25.15
N SER A 13 1.74 -17.59 25.44
CA SER A 13 1.85 -18.97 25.96
C SER A 13 2.56 -19.92 24.98
N ILE A 14 2.25 -19.82 23.68
CA ILE A 14 2.92 -20.60 22.63
C ILE A 14 4.40 -20.21 22.52
N THR A 15 4.69 -18.91 22.55
CA THR A 15 6.07 -18.39 22.49
C THR A 15 6.86 -18.80 23.74
N GLU A 16 6.26 -18.75 24.93
CA GLU A 16 6.86 -19.22 26.18
C GLU A 16 7.09 -20.74 26.20
N THR A 17 6.17 -21.52 25.63
CA THR A 17 6.32 -22.98 25.51
C THR A 17 7.45 -23.34 24.54
N LYS A 18 7.52 -22.66 23.40
CA LYS A 18 8.64 -22.79 22.45
C LYS A 18 9.97 -22.38 23.09
N LEU A 19 9.99 -21.28 23.86
CA LEU A 19 11.17 -20.85 24.59
C LEU A 19 11.65 -21.92 25.59
N LYS A 20 10.72 -22.54 26.34
CA LYS A 20 11.03 -23.63 27.27
C LYS A 20 11.61 -24.83 26.53
N GLU A 21 11.02 -25.24 25.41
CA GLU A 21 11.52 -26.41 24.67
C GLU A 21 12.88 -26.14 23.99
N LEU A 22 13.07 -24.96 23.41
CA LEU A 22 14.36 -24.52 22.87
C LEU A 22 15.43 -24.45 23.97
N SER A 23 15.07 -23.99 25.18
CA SER A 23 16.02 -23.93 26.30
C SER A 23 16.45 -25.32 26.77
N LYS A 24 15.55 -26.32 26.74
CA LYS A 24 15.90 -27.72 27.01
C LYS A 24 16.81 -28.29 25.93
N GLN A 25 16.51 -28.02 24.65
CA GLN A 25 17.33 -28.47 23.53
C GLN A 25 18.73 -27.87 23.58
N GLN A 26 18.85 -26.58 23.90
CA GLN A 26 20.13 -25.91 24.12
C GLN A 26 20.88 -26.53 25.30
N ALA A 27 20.24 -26.71 26.47
CA ALA A 27 20.88 -27.31 27.64
C ALA A 27 21.37 -28.74 27.37
N LEU A 28 20.58 -29.53 26.64
CA LEU A 28 20.96 -30.88 26.21
C LEU A 28 22.13 -30.85 25.22
N PHE A 29 22.12 -29.92 24.26
CA PHE A 29 23.20 -29.74 23.31
C PHE A 29 24.50 -29.30 24.01
N GLU A 30 24.45 -28.33 24.91
CA GLU A 30 25.62 -27.87 25.67
C GLU A 30 26.18 -28.97 26.58
N SER A 31 25.31 -29.75 27.23
CA SER A 31 25.74 -30.93 28.00
C SER A 31 26.45 -31.97 27.13
N ARG A 32 25.92 -32.24 25.93
CA ARG A 32 26.54 -33.16 24.96
C ARG A 32 27.85 -32.61 24.39
N LYS A 33 27.91 -31.31 24.07
CA LYS A 33 29.11 -30.61 23.62
C LYS A 33 30.21 -30.66 24.69
N ALA A 34 29.85 -30.38 25.94
CA ALA A 34 30.76 -30.50 27.09
C ALA A 34 31.27 -31.93 27.26
N ALA A 35 30.39 -32.94 27.19
CA ALA A 35 30.80 -34.35 27.24
C ALA A 35 31.75 -34.75 26.10
N ILE A 36 31.49 -34.28 24.87
CA ILE A 36 32.37 -34.52 23.71
C ILE A 36 33.73 -33.83 23.90
N TYR A 37 33.76 -32.61 24.42
CA TYR A 37 35.00 -31.90 24.70
C TYR A 37 35.80 -32.50 25.86
N GLU A 38 35.13 -32.95 26.93
CA GLU A 38 35.78 -33.66 28.03
C GLU A 38 36.34 -35.00 27.55
N GLU A 39 35.59 -35.76 26.75
CA GLU A 39 36.06 -37.03 26.21
C GLU A 39 37.21 -36.83 25.22
N ALA A 40 37.14 -35.82 24.36
CA ALA A 40 38.25 -35.44 23.49
C ALA A 40 39.46 -34.92 24.29
N ALA A 41 39.28 -34.34 25.47
CA ALA A 41 40.38 -33.90 26.33
C ALA A 41 41.07 -35.05 27.09
N ARG A 42 40.35 -36.16 27.33
CA ARG A 42 40.89 -37.37 28.00
C ARG A 42 41.80 -38.21 27.11
N GLN A 43 41.69 -38.08 25.79
CA GLN A 43 42.50 -38.84 24.83
C GLN A 43 43.90 -38.23 24.65
N THR A 44 44.93 -39.08 24.64
CA THR A 44 46.35 -38.67 24.58
C THR A 44 46.89 -38.53 23.16
N THR A 45 46.28 -39.18 22.16
CA THR A 45 46.73 -39.13 20.76
C THR A 45 45.88 -38.17 19.92
N LEU A 46 46.49 -37.48 18.95
CA LEU A 46 45.77 -36.58 18.03
C LEU A 46 44.68 -37.29 17.22
N ASP A 47 44.92 -38.55 16.86
CA ASP A 47 44.02 -39.36 16.04
C ASP A 47 42.75 -39.75 16.80
N ASP A 48 42.88 -40.15 18.07
CA ASP A 48 41.75 -40.50 18.92
C ASP A 48 40.91 -39.25 19.27
N ARG A 49 41.55 -38.08 19.42
CA ARG A 49 40.82 -36.81 19.65
C ARG A 49 39.96 -36.39 18.47
N VAL A 50 40.51 -36.44 17.26
CA VAL A 50 39.76 -36.10 16.03
C VAL A 50 38.67 -37.14 15.77
N ARG A 51 38.90 -38.42 16.07
CA ARG A 51 37.87 -39.47 16.00
C ARG A 51 36.68 -39.17 16.91
N VAL A 52 36.92 -38.90 18.20
CA VAL A 52 35.86 -38.59 19.18
C VAL A 52 35.08 -37.34 18.79
N LEU A 53 35.77 -36.30 18.27
CA LEU A 53 35.11 -35.09 17.78
C LEU A 53 34.30 -35.34 16.51
N LEU A 54 34.79 -36.17 15.59
CA LEU A 54 34.08 -36.52 14.37
C LEU A 54 32.80 -37.31 14.70
N GLU A 55 32.90 -38.36 15.51
CA GLU A 55 31.75 -39.16 15.98
C GLU A 55 30.74 -38.29 16.75
N GLY A 56 31.22 -37.38 17.59
CA GLY A 56 30.37 -36.43 18.31
C GLY A 56 29.60 -35.50 17.37
N VAL A 57 30.28 -34.90 16.38
CA VAL A 57 29.67 -33.97 15.42
C VAL A 57 28.70 -34.67 14.47
N THR A 58 29.06 -35.83 13.93
CA THR A 58 28.20 -36.59 13.00
C THR A 58 26.95 -37.10 13.71
N ARG A 59 27.08 -37.54 14.98
CA ARG A 59 25.94 -37.94 15.81
C ARG A 59 24.99 -36.78 16.13
N ILE A 60 25.52 -35.59 16.40
CA ILE A 60 24.67 -34.41 16.66
C ILE A 60 23.95 -33.95 15.38
N LYS A 61 24.60 -34.01 14.22
CA LYS A 61 23.99 -33.63 12.93
C LYS A 61 23.08 -34.70 12.32
N GLY A 62 22.92 -35.86 12.96
CA GLY A 62 21.99 -36.91 12.53
C GLY A 62 22.55 -37.87 11.45
N PHE A 63 23.88 -37.97 11.32
CA PHE A 63 24.56 -38.87 10.37
C PHE A 63 25.52 -39.83 11.10
N PRO A 64 25.04 -40.68 12.02
CA PRO A 64 25.90 -41.51 12.86
C PRO A 64 26.84 -42.44 12.06
N ASP A 65 26.38 -42.92 10.90
CA ASP A 65 27.12 -43.84 10.03
C ASP A 65 28.33 -43.21 9.32
N ASP A 66 28.47 -41.87 9.38
CA ASP A 66 29.60 -41.13 8.82
C ASP A 66 30.78 -41.06 9.83
N GLY A 67 30.59 -41.50 11.08
CA GLY A 67 31.64 -41.68 12.09
C GLY A 67 32.43 -42.99 11.91
N LEU A 68 33.43 -43.23 12.78
CA LEU A 68 34.17 -44.51 12.82
C LEU A 68 33.50 -45.43 13.85
N ASP A 69 32.82 -46.50 13.44
CA ASP A 69 32.26 -47.47 14.39
C ASP A 69 33.38 -48.37 14.97
N THR A 70 33.20 -48.80 16.21
CA THR A 70 34.04 -49.75 16.93
C THR A 70 34.12 -51.13 16.26
N THR A 71 33.21 -51.44 15.35
CA THR A 71 33.10 -52.73 14.65
C THR A 71 33.37 -52.67 13.15
N ASP A 72 34.22 -51.76 12.64
CA ASP A 72 34.69 -51.74 11.23
C ASP A 72 35.56 -52.98 10.88
N LYS A 73 35.00 -54.18 11.06
CA LYS A 73 35.42 -55.48 10.54
C LYS A 73 34.17 -56.08 9.86
N GLU A 74 34.15 -55.93 8.55
CA GLU A 74 33.27 -56.59 7.58
C GLU A 74 31.95 -55.87 7.19
N ASP A 75 31.82 -55.72 5.86
CA ASP A 75 30.65 -55.53 4.99
C ASP A 75 30.10 -54.14 4.59
N ASP A 76 30.41 -53.78 3.33
CA ASP A 76 29.50 -53.36 2.25
C ASP A 76 28.36 -52.37 2.57
N ALA A 77 28.71 -51.09 2.83
CA ALA A 77 27.76 -49.99 2.65
C ALA A 77 27.75 -49.53 1.17
N VAL A 78 26.82 -50.06 0.38
CA VAL A 78 26.56 -49.64 -1.01
C VAL A 78 26.17 -48.16 -1.08
N PHE A 79 26.95 -47.41 -1.86
CA PHE A 79 26.82 -45.99 -2.17
C PHE A 79 25.49 -45.68 -2.89
N ARG A 80 24.60 -44.90 -2.28
CA ARG A 80 23.57 -44.15 -3.04
C ARG A 80 24.00 -42.70 -3.15
N SER A 81 24.42 -42.31 -4.36
CA SER A 81 24.62 -40.90 -4.70
C SER A 81 23.26 -40.20 -4.79
N ASP A 82 22.73 -39.74 -3.66
CA ASP A 82 21.67 -38.75 -3.69
C ASP A 82 22.27 -37.43 -4.21
N GLY A 83 22.12 -37.22 -5.52
CA GLY A 83 22.48 -35.97 -6.18
C GLY A 83 21.87 -34.79 -5.44
N LEU A 84 22.71 -33.77 -5.19
CA LEU A 84 22.49 -32.52 -4.45
C LEU A 84 22.86 -32.48 -2.95
N ARG A 85 22.88 -33.57 -2.17
CA ARG A 85 23.25 -33.52 -0.73
C ARG A 85 24.76 -33.63 -0.42
N ALA A 86 25.59 -33.61 -1.45
CA ALA A 86 26.93 -34.21 -1.41
C ALA A 86 28.03 -33.33 -0.78
N SER A 87 27.99 -31.99 -0.82
CA SER A 87 29.19 -31.18 -0.53
C SER A 87 29.59 -31.09 0.96
N ALA A 88 28.63 -30.90 1.88
CA ALA A 88 28.92 -30.76 3.31
C ALA A 88 29.22 -32.10 3.98
N ARG A 89 28.55 -33.17 3.54
CA ARG A 89 28.73 -34.55 4.05
C ARG A 89 30.07 -35.16 3.63
N HIS A 90 30.56 -34.79 2.43
CA HIS A 90 31.89 -35.19 1.96
C HIS A 90 33.05 -34.68 2.84
N VAL A 91 32.86 -33.60 3.60
CA VAL A 91 33.88 -33.11 4.54
C VAL A 91 34.11 -34.13 5.65
N TYR A 92 33.03 -34.63 6.27
CA TYR A 92 33.13 -35.66 7.31
C TYR A 92 33.68 -36.98 6.77
N TRP A 93 33.26 -37.36 5.56
CA TRP A 93 33.80 -38.51 4.83
C TRP A 93 35.30 -38.39 4.60
N ASN A 94 35.78 -37.22 4.14
CA ASN A 94 37.20 -37.00 3.90
C ASN A 94 38.00 -37.04 5.20
N ILE A 95 37.47 -36.47 6.30
CA ILE A 95 38.12 -36.56 7.62
C ILE A 95 38.16 -38.01 8.12
N ARG A 96 37.08 -38.79 7.96
CA ARG A 96 37.04 -40.23 8.26
C ARG A 96 38.10 -41.00 7.46
N ARG A 97 38.15 -40.76 6.14
CA ARG A 97 39.14 -41.40 5.26
C ARG A 97 40.56 -41.03 5.64
N ASP A 98 40.81 -39.77 5.97
CA ASP A 98 42.14 -39.30 6.39
C ASP A 98 42.58 -40.00 7.71
N LEU A 99 41.66 -40.25 8.65
CA LEU A 99 41.93 -41.00 9.89
C LEU A 99 42.23 -42.48 9.63
N VAL A 100 41.52 -43.13 8.70
CA VAL A 100 41.78 -44.53 8.32
C VAL A 100 43.09 -44.65 7.54
N GLN A 101 43.32 -43.75 6.59
CA GLN A 101 44.51 -43.75 5.73
C GLN A 101 45.79 -43.51 6.55
N LYS A 102 45.78 -42.62 7.55
CA LYS A 102 46.95 -42.40 8.42
C LYS A 102 47.41 -43.66 9.17
N ARG A 103 46.53 -44.66 9.40
CA ARG A 103 46.92 -45.94 10.01
C ARG A 103 47.87 -46.76 9.13
N TYR A 104 47.87 -46.52 7.81
CA TYR A 104 48.63 -47.29 6.83
C TYR A 104 49.60 -46.41 5.99
N ASP A 105 49.38 -45.10 5.95
CA ASP A 105 50.08 -44.13 5.10
C ASP A 105 50.64 -42.96 5.92
N SER A 106 51.97 -42.78 5.86
CA SER A 106 52.70 -41.72 6.57
C SER A 106 52.62 -40.34 5.88
N SER A 107 52.01 -40.24 4.71
CA SER A 107 51.87 -38.98 3.96
C SER A 107 50.89 -37.98 4.58
N ILE A 108 50.01 -38.43 5.49
CA ILE A 108 49.06 -37.57 6.19
C ILE A 108 49.75 -36.90 7.39
N SER A 109 50.05 -35.60 7.24
CA SER A 109 50.67 -34.80 8.29
C SER A 109 49.74 -34.51 9.47
N ASP A 110 50.33 -34.37 10.66
CA ASP A 110 49.61 -33.93 11.86
C ASP A 110 49.02 -32.51 11.75
N ALA A 111 49.56 -31.68 10.85
CA ALA A 111 49.01 -30.35 10.57
C ALA A 111 47.61 -30.41 9.97
N ARG A 112 47.35 -31.39 9.08
CA ARG A 112 46.03 -31.61 8.48
C ARG A 112 45.01 -32.06 9.51
N LEU A 113 45.39 -32.94 10.44
CA LEU A 113 44.50 -33.39 11.50
C LEU A 113 44.20 -32.31 12.54
N LYS A 114 45.18 -31.45 12.87
CA LYS A 114 44.94 -30.25 13.69
C LYS A 114 43.95 -29.28 13.03
N GLN A 115 44.01 -29.14 11.70
CA GLN A 115 43.05 -28.34 10.94
C GLN A 115 41.64 -28.97 11.00
N SER A 116 41.52 -30.28 10.79
CA SER A 116 40.25 -31.01 10.96
C SER A 116 39.70 -30.90 12.39
N GLU A 117 40.56 -30.97 13.42
CA GLU A 117 40.17 -30.75 14.82
C GLU A 117 39.56 -29.36 15.03
N LYS A 118 40.21 -28.33 14.49
CA LYS A 118 39.76 -26.94 14.56
C LYS A 118 38.42 -26.75 13.83
N GLU A 119 38.27 -27.32 12.65
CA GLU A 119 37.03 -27.25 11.86
C GLU A 119 35.85 -27.93 12.58
N LEU A 120 36.06 -29.10 13.19
CA LEU A 120 35.03 -29.81 13.95
C LEU A 120 34.61 -29.04 15.22
N ARG A 121 35.59 -28.46 15.94
CA ARG A 121 35.30 -27.61 17.11
C ARG A 121 34.51 -26.35 16.73
N GLN A 122 34.95 -25.66 15.67
CA GLN A 122 34.31 -24.44 15.19
C GLN A 122 32.86 -24.70 14.74
N GLN A 123 32.56 -25.86 14.15
CA GLN A 123 31.19 -26.23 13.83
C GLN A 123 30.30 -26.42 15.06
N LEU A 124 30.81 -26.98 16.15
CA LEU A 124 30.07 -27.10 17.41
C LEU A 124 29.83 -25.72 18.05
N ASP A 125 30.79 -24.81 17.92
CA ASP A 125 30.65 -23.42 18.36
C ASP A 125 29.60 -22.65 17.53
N PHE A 126 29.56 -22.85 16.22
CA PHE A 126 28.51 -22.26 15.37
C PHE A 126 27.12 -22.74 15.75
N ILE A 127 26.92 -24.04 16.00
CA ILE A 127 25.61 -24.57 16.42
C ILE A 127 25.20 -23.99 17.77
N SER A 128 26.13 -23.88 18.72
CA SER A 128 25.90 -23.21 20.01
C SER A 128 25.46 -21.74 19.82
N ALA A 129 26.17 -20.99 18.97
CA ALA A 129 25.85 -19.60 18.67
C ALA A 129 24.45 -19.44 18.04
N LYS A 130 24.04 -20.35 17.14
CA LYS A 130 22.70 -20.34 16.54
C LYS A 130 21.59 -20.60 17.57
N HIS A 131 21.79 -21.56 18.49
CA HIS A 131 20.82 -21.82 19.56
C HIS A 131 20.69 -20.63 20.52
N ASN A 132 21.80 -19.99 20.88
CA ASN A 132 21.81 -18.79 21.72
C ASN A 132 21.03 -17.65 21.05
N HIS A 133 21.25 -17.45 19.75
CA HIS A 133 20.56 -16.43 18.96
C HIS A 133 19.05 -16.69 18.85
N ALA A 134 18.65 -17.94 18.62
CA ALA A 134 17.24 -18.33 18.56
C ALA A 134 16.50 -18.02 19.87
N LEU A 135 17.13 -18.30 21.02
CA LEU A 135 16.56 -17.97 22.33
C LEU A 135 16.45 -16.47 22.55
N PHE A 136 17.49 -15.72 22.18
CA PHE A 136 17.48 -14.26 22.25
C PHE A 136 16.35 -13.66 21.39
N PHE A 137 16.21 -14.10 20.14
CA PHE A 137 15.15 -13.64 19.24
C PHE A 137 13.74 -13.89 19.81
N ASN A 138 13.51 -15.07 20.40
CA ASN A 138 12.24 -15.37 21.07
C ASN A 138 11.98 -14.48 22.29
N ARG A 139 13.01 -14.07 23.04
CA ARG A 139 12.87 -13.10 24.13
C ARG A 139 12.43 -11.73 23.62
N LEU A 140 12.98 -11.27 22.48
CA LEU A 140 12.56 -10.01 21.85
C LEU A 140 11.08 -10.03 21.42
N VAL A 141 10.62 -11.13 20.83
CA VAL A 141 9.20 -11.30 20.47
C VAL A 141 8.31 -11.34 21.72
N THR A 142 8.80 -11.92 22.81
CA THR A 142 8.09 -11.94 24.11
C THR A 142 8.00 -10.54 24.73
N GLU A 143 9.06 -9.73 24.67
CA GLU A 143 9.03 -8.31 25.06
C GLU A 143 8.01 -7.55 24.21
N TRP A 144 7.98 -7.81 22.90
CA TRP A 144 7.01 -7.17 22.02
C TRP A 144 5.58 -7.52 22.40
N LEU A 145 5.26 -8.80 22.62
CA LEU A 145 3.93 -9.29 23.03
C LEU A 145 3.50 -8.78 24.42
N THR A 146 4.45 -8.54 25.32
CA THR A 146 4.16 -8.01 26.66
C THR A 146 3.93 -6.49 26.64
N ASN A 147 4.66 -5.78 25.79
CA ASN A 147 4.59 -4.32 25.66
C ASN A 147 3.62 -3.83 24.57
N SER A 148 3.11 -4.70 23.69
CA SER A 148 2.05 -4.39 22.72
C SER A 148 0.69 -4.07 23.36
N ARG A 149 0.59 -4.16 24.70
CA ARG A 149 -0.48 -3.57 25.52
C ARG A 149 -0.43 -2.06 25.61
N SER A 150 0.69 -1.44 25.22
CA SER A 150 0.72 0.01 24.99
C SER A 150 0.39 0.24 23.52
N PRO A 151 -0.58 1.10 23.19
CA PRO A 151 -0.75 1.51 21.81
C PRO A 151 0.62 1.98 21.30
N VAL A 152 1.07 1.43 20.16
CA VAL A 152 1.92 2.24 19.29
C VAL A 152 1.13 3.53 19.13
N PRO A 153 1.70 4.72 19.36
CA PRO A 153 0.98 5.94 19.06
C PRO A 153 0.62 5.88 17.57
N GLU A 154 -0.63 5.51 17.29
CA GLU A 154 -1.33 6.12 16.18
C GLU A 154 -1.32 7.61 16.43
N ILE A 155 -1.53 8.37 15.36
CA ILE A 155 -1.66 9.82 15.38
C ILE A 155 -2.93 10.18 16.17
N ALA A 156 -2.82 10.00 17.48
CA ALA A 156 -3.79 10.21 18.52
C ALA A 156 -2.98 10.93 19.59
N HIS A 157 -3.17 12.24 19.66
CA HIS A 157 -2.79 13.01 20.84
C HIS A 157 -3.54 12.38 22.02
N ASP A 158 -2.84 11.57 22.82
CA ASP A 158 -3.41 11.13 24.10
C ASP A 158 -3.11 12.19 25.16
N ASN A 159 -4.21 12.71 25.70
CA ASN A 159 -4.28 13.73 26.73
C ASN A 159 -3.81 13.13 28.08
N SER A 160 -2.53 13.24 28.42
CA SER A 160 -2.15 13.28 29.84
C SER A 160 -0.77 13.88 30.10
N MET A 161 -0.78 14.94 30.93
CA MET A 161 0.34 15.66 31.58
C MET A 161 1.14 16.66 30.74
N ASP A 162 0.64 17.90 30.56
CA ASP A 162 0.95 19.05 31.45
C ASP A 162 0.21 20.32 30.95
N GLY A 163 -0.46 21.05 31.85
CA GLY A 163 -1.52 22.03 31.56
C GLY A 163 -1.18 23.32 30.79
N SER A 164 0.00 23.42 30.16
CA SER A 164 0.40 24.62 29.40
C SER A 164 0.23 24.50 27.87
N TYR A 165 0.23 23.29 27.32
CA TYR A 165 0.18 23.07 25.86
C TYR A 165 -1.26 23.02 25.29
N GLU A 166 -2.22 22.47 26.06
CA GLU A 166 -3.66 22.51 25.70
C GLU A 166 -4.18 23.95 25.50
N GLN A 167 -3.60 24.93 26.20
CA GLN A 167 -3.98 26.34 26.06
C GLN A 167 -3.51 26.95 24.73
N LEU A 168 -2.42 26.46 24.14
CA LEU A 168 -1.90 26.90 22.84
C LEU A 168 -2.67 26.24 21.68
N GLU A 169 -2.92 24.93 21.76
CA GLU A 169 -3.68 24.21 20.72
C GLU A 169 -5.15 24.64 20.65
N ARG A 170 -5.80 24.91 21.80
CA ARG A 170 -7.17 25.44 21.82
C ARG A 170 -7.26 26.86 21.25
N LYS A 171 -6.23 27.69 21.46
CA LYS A 171 -6.15 29.05 20.89
C LYS A 171 -5.99 29.00 19.37
N GLU A 172 -5.05 28.21 18.86
CA GLU A 172 -4.83 28.11 17.41
C GLU A 172 -6.05 27.52 16.69
N ALA A 173 -6.69 26.48 17.26
CA ALA A 173 -7.93 25.93 16.73
C ALA A 173 -9.09 26.95 16.72
N HIS A 174 -9.22 27.77 17.77
CA HIS A 174 -10.23 28.84 17.83
C HIS A 174 -9.93 29.97 16.83
N GLU A 175 -8.67 30.36 16.66
CA GLU A 175 -8.26 31.39 15.69
C GLU A 175 -8.52 30.94 14.26
N GLN A 176 -8.14 29.71 13.90
CA GLN A 176 -8.40 29.15 12.57
C GLN A 176 -9.90 28.95 12.31
N ARG A 177 -10.66 28.52 13.32
CA ARG A 177 -12.13 28.46 13.25
C ARG A 177 -12.74 29.84 13.01
N THR A 178 -12.33 30.86 13.75
CA THR A 178 -12.84 32.23 13.59
C THR A 178 -12.53 32.79 12.20
N GLN A 179 -11.32 32.57 11.68
CA GLN A 179 -10.95 32.96 10.32
C GLN A 179 -11.80 32.23 9.27
N TRP A 180 -12.04 30.93 9.45
CA TRP A 180 -12.87 30.14 8.55
C TRP A 180 -14.34 30.62 8.57
N GLU A 181 -14.91 30.87 9.75
CA GLU A 181 -16.29 31.35 9.91
C GLU A 181 -16.49 32.71 9.24
N ALA A 182 -15.53 33.62 9.36
CA ALA A 182 -15.57 34.92 8.68
C ALA A 182 -15.55 34.77 7.14
N LEU A 183 -14.79 33.81 6.60
CA LEU A 183 -14.71 33.59 5.16
C LEU A 183 -15.96 32.95 4.57
N VAL A 184 -16.62 32.05 5.30
CA VAL A 184 -17.68 31.16 4.78
C VAL A 184 -19.09 31.70 5.00
N PHE A 185 -19.34 32.41 6.09
CA PHE A 185 -20.67 32.91 6.44
C PHE A 185 -20.92 34.37 6.05
N GLU A 186 -19.88 35.14 5.72
CA GLU A 186 -20.04 36.50 5.20
C GLU A 186 -20.08 36.49 3.66
N PRO A 187 -21.10 37.13 3.04
CA PRO A 187 -21.19 37.18 1.59
C PRO A 187 -20.11 38.09 1.00
N ARG A 188 -19.23 37.55 0.15
CA ARG A 188 -18.28 38.34 -0.65
C ARG A 188 -18.97 38.94 -1.88
N LYS A 189 -18.78 40.25 -2.08
CA LYS A 189 -19.26 40.95 -3.28
C LYS A 189 -18.36 40.60 -4.47
N ALA A 190 -18.86 39.75 -5.37
CA ALA A 190 -18.32 39.60 -6.72
C ALA A 190 -19.35 40.16 -7.71
N ASP A 191 -18.91 40.93 -8.70
CA ASP A 191 -19.80 41.53 -9.70
C ASP A 191 -19.96 40.58 -10.90
N LYS A 192 -21.15 40.01 -11.03
CA LYS A 192 -21.53 39.13 -12.14
C LYS A 192 -21.30 39.78 -13.51
N VAL A 193 -21.60 41.06 -13.66
CA VAL A 193 -21.48 41.78 -14.94
C VAL A 193 -20.01 41.92 -15.33
N GLU A 194 -19.15 42.19 -14.34
CA GLU A 194 -17.72 42.29 -14.56
C GLU A 194 -17.09 40.96 -14.96
N ILE A 195 -17.49 39.86 -14.32
CA ILE A 195 -17.04 38.50 -14.63
C ILE A 195 -17.42 38.12 -16.07
N GLU A 196 -18.69 38.31 -16.46
CA GLU A 196 -19.15 38.00 -17.81
C GLU A 196 -18.44 38.83 -18.88
N ARG A 197 -18.21 40.12 -18.60
CA ARG A 197 -17.46 41.03 -19.48
C ARG A 197 -16.02 40.55 -19.65
N TYR A 198 -15.36 40.17 -18.56
CA TYR A 198 -13.99 39.66 -18.59
C TYR A 198 -13.88 38.36 -19.41
N LEU A 199 -14.72 37.37 -19.13
CA LEU A 199 -14.73 36.09 -19.85
C LEU A 199 -15.08 36.29 -21.33
N THR A 200 -16.04 37.17 -21.64
CA THR A 200 -16.38 37.50 -23.03
C THR A 200 -15.20 38.11 -23.78
N LYS A 201 -14.47 39.04 -23.15
CA LYS A 201 -13.26 39.63 -23.72
C LYS A 201 -12.18 38.57 -23.96
N LEU A 202 -12.00 37.65 -23.02
CA LEU A 202 -11.01 36.58 -23.09
C LEU A 202 -11.27 35.63 -24.28
N PHE A 203 -12.49 35.14 -24.44
CA PHE A 203 -12.81 34.17 -25.50
C PHE A 203 -13.08 34.81 -26.88
N LYS A 204 -13.44 36.11 -26.96
CA LYS A 204 -13.63 36.82 -28.23
C LYS A 204 -12.34 37.41 -28.82
N HIS A 205 -11.18 37.18 -28.20
CA HIS A 205 -9.91 37.69 -28.70
C HIS A 205 -9.55 37.16 -30.11
N SER A 206 -9.98 35.93 -30.46
CA SER A 206 -9.75 35.35 -31.78
C SER A 206 -10.99 34.64 -32.34
N ARG A 207 -11.10 34.54 -33.67
CA ARG A 207 -12.18 33.77 -34.31
C ARG A 207 -12.16 32.29 -33.93
N LEU A 208 -10.97 31.73 -33.68
CA LEU A 208 -10.78 30.33 -33.30
C LEU A 208 -11.22 30.08 -31.85
N SER A 209 -10.90 30.99 -30.93
CA SER A 209 -11.36 30.93 -29.53
C SER A 209 -12.87 31.16 -29.42
N GLU A 210 -13.44 32.02 -30.26
CA GLU A 210 -14.90 32.21 -30.31
C GLU A 210 -15.62 30.94 -30.82
N GLN A 211 -15.06 30.27 -31.84
CA GLN A 211 -15.60 29.00 -32.34
C GLN A 211 -15.49 27.90 -31.28
N ALA A 212 -14.33 27.77 -30.63
CA ALA A 212 -14.15 26.80 -29.55
C ALA A 212 -15.13 27.02 -28.38
N LEU A 213 -15.43 28.27 -28.02
CA LEU A 213 -16.44 28.60 -27.01
C LEU A 213 -17.86 28.21 -27.47
N LYS A 214 -18.21 28.43 -28.74
CA LYS A 214 -19.52 28.01 -29.30
C LYS A 214 -19.67 26.49 -29.26
N ASP A 215 -18.62 25.77 -29.64
CA ASP A 215 -18.60 24.30 -29.62
C ASP A 215 -18.70 23.78 -28.19
N LEU A 216 -17.94 24.36 -27.25
CA LEU A 216 -18.00 24.03 -25.83
C LEU A 216 -19.41 24.25 -25.25
N ARG A 217 -20.03 25.42 -25.49
CA ARG A 217 -21.41 25.72 -25.05
C ARG A 217 -22.43 24.75 -25.63
N ARG A 218 -22.28 24.37 -26.90
CA ARG A 218 -23.14 23.38 -27.55
C ARG A 218 -22.99 22.02 -26.87
N GLN A 219 -21.75 21.60 -26.60
CA GLN A 219 -21.49 20.30 -25.96
C GLN A 219 -21.96 20.26 -24.52
N VAL A 220 -21.72 21.31 -23.71
CA VAL A 220 -22.27 21.41 -22.34
C VAL A 220 -23.79 21.24 -22.34
N LYS A 221 -24.49 21.88 -23.29
CA LYS A 221 -25.95 21.75 -23.43
C LYS A 221 -26.38 20.34 -23.85
N LEU A 222 -25.63 19.67 -24.73
CA LEU A 222 -25.90 18.28 -25.13
C LEU A 222 -25.66 17.32 -23.98
N SER A 223 -24.50 17.40 -23.32
CA SER A 223 -24.17 16.57 -22.16
C SER A 223 -25.15 16.78 -21.00
N SER A 224 -25.61 18.02 -20.77
CA SER A 224 -26.64 18.28 -19.76
C SER A 224 -27.97 17.60 -20.08
N LYS A 225 -28.35 17.52 -21.37
CA LYS A 225 -29.57 16.82 -21.80
C LYS A 225 -29.38 15.31 -21.66
N GLU A 226 -28.28 14.76 -22.16
CA GLU A 226 -27.95 13.34 -22.01
C GLU A 226 -27.94 12.90 -20.55
N PHE A 227 -27.43 13.75 -19.65
CA PHE A 227 -27.41 13.48 -18.21
C PHE A 227 -28.78 13.56 -17.55
N LEU A 228 -29.78 14.23 -18.14
CA LEU A 228 -31.14 14.28 -17.60
C LEU A 228 -32.09 13.27 -18.24
N THR A 229 -31.77 12.78 -19.45
CA THR A 229 -32.62 11.84 -20.20
C THR A 229 -32.22 10.38 -20.04
N LYS A 230 -31.23 10.08 -19.19
CA LYS A 230 -30.77 8.70 -19.00
C LYS A 230 -31.66 8.02 -17.99
N ASP A 231 -32.21 6.85 -18.35
CA ASP A 231 -33.19 6.16 -17.51
C ASP A 231 -32.56 5.55 -16.24
N ASP A 232 -31.34 5.01 -16.33
CA ASP A 232 -30.62 4.40 -15.19
C ASP A 232 -29.32 5.15 -14.85
N HIS A 233 -29.37 5.94 -13.77
CA HIS A 233 -28.22 6.68 -13.26
C HIS A 233 -27.41 5.89 -12.24
N PHE A 234 -28.12 5.25 -11.31
CA PHE A 234 -27.58 4.44 -10.23
C PHE A 234 -27.91 2.97 -10.49
N THR A 235 -26.88 2.20 -10.81
CA THR A 235 -26.89 0.73 -10.83
C THR A 235 -25.96 0.18 -9.75
N LEU A 236 -26.06 -1.11 -9.44
CA LEU A 236 -25.18 -1.82 -8.50
C LEU A 236 -23.68 -1.55 -8.75
N ASP A 237 -23.23 -1.62 -10.00
CA ASP A 237 -21.83 -1.36 -10.33
C ASP A 237 -21.45 0.10 -10.15
N THR A 238 -22.39 1.03 -10.41
CA THR A 238 -22.12 2.43 -10.12
C THR A 238 -22.01 2.71 -8.63
N LEU A 239 -22.82 2.03 -7.81
CA LEU A 239 -22.80 2.18 -6.37
C LEU A 239 -21.47 1.73 -5.77
N LYS A 240 -20.89 0.64 -6.30
CA LYS A 240 -19.61 0.11 -5.80
C LYS A 240 -18.47 1.12 -5.90
N TRP A 241 -18.32 1.80 -7.03
CA TRP A 241 -17.28 2.81 -7.15
C TRP A 241 -17.64 4.10 -6.40
N ILE A 242 -18.92 4.48 -6.32
CA ILE A 242 -19.35 5.62 -5.50
C ILE A 242 -18.95 5.40 -4.04
N ILE A 243 -19.25 4.22 -3.49
CA ILE A 243 -18.96 3.92 -2.08
C ILE A 243 -17.44 3.88 -1.85
N LYS A 244 -16.67 3.22 -2.72
CA LYS A 244 -15.21 3.23 -2.65
C LYS A 244 -14.65 4.66 -2.70
N GLY A 245 -15.20 5.50 -3.58
CA GLY A 245 -14.83 6.90 -3.72
C GLY A 245 -15.15 7.74 -2.48
N VAL A 246 -16.32 7.55 -1.86
CA VAL A 246 -16.69 8.25 -0.62
C VAL A 246 -15.79 7.82 0.55
N ILE A 247 -15.50 6.53 0.69
CA ILE A 247 -14.58 6.01 1.73
C ILE A 247 -13.18 6.59 1.57
N SER A 248 -12.68 6.68 0.33
CA SER A 248 -11.33 7.20 0.07
C SER A 248 -11.16 8.69 0.41
N LYS A 249 -12.25 9.47 0.42
CA LYS A 249 -12.24 10.92 0.62
C LYS A 249 -12.32 11.34 2.10
N ASP A 250 -12.47 10.37 3.01
CA ASP A 250 -12.48 10.56 4.47
C ASP A 250 -13.45 11.66 4.96
N ILE A 251 -14.63 11.72 4.35
CA ILE A 251 -15.64 12.76 4.63
C ILE A 251 -16.51 12.38 5.83
N LEU A 252 -16.78 11.08 6.00
CA LEU A 252 -17.76 10.56 6.95
C LEU A 252 -17.11 10.07 8.25
N SER A 253 -17.90 9.99 9.32
CA SER A 253 -17.48 9.36 10.58
C SER A 253 -17.19 7.86 10.44
N GLY A 254 -16.39 7.30 11.34
CA GLY A 254 -16.00 5.88 11.31
C GLY A 254 -17.20 4.92 11.29
N ASP A 255 -18.27 5.25 12.02
CA ASP A 255 -19.51 4.47 12.06
C ASP A 255 -20.22 4.45 10.71
N LYS A 256 -20.30 5.59 10.01
CA LYS A 256 -20.89 5.68 8.67
C LYS A 256 -20.03 5.00 7.60
N VAL A 257 -18.70 5.03 7.75
CA VAL A 257 -17.78 4.26 6.88
C VAL A 257 -18.00 2.76 7.03
N ALA A 258 -18.29 2.27 8.25
CA ALA A 258 -18.64 0.87 8.46
C ALA A 258 -19.94 0.50 7.73
N ILE A 259 -20.99 1.34 7.82
CA ILE A 259 -22.26 1.16 7.11
C ILE A 259 -22.05 1.14 5.58
N LEU A 260 -21.23 2.04 5.05
CA LEU A 260 -20.88 2.05 3.62
C LEU A 260 -20.17 0.77 3.18
N ARG A 261 -19.23 0.26 4.00
CA ARG A 261 -18.58 -1.04 3.72
C ARG A 261 -19.59 -2.19 3.79
N GLU A 262 -20.66 -2.06 4.56
CA GLU A 262 -21.77 -3.00 4.59
C GLU A 262 -22.59 -2.95 3.29
N PHE A 263 -22.93 -1.75 2.80
CA PHE A 263 -23.63 -1.55 1.52
C PHE A 263 -22.86 -2.14 0.33
N LEU A 264 -21.52 -2.06 0.33
CA LEU A 264 -20.69 -2.67 -0.72
C LEU A 264 -20.80 -4.18 -0.80
N ARG A 265 -21.12 -4.78 0.33
CA ARG A 265 -21.12 -6.20 0.44
C ARG A 265 -22.53 -6.76 0.33
N ASN A 266 -23.59 -5.99 0.61
CA ASN A 266 -25.02 -6.32 0.45
C ASN A 266 -25.66 -5.73 -0.84
N ASP A 267 -25.83 -6.54 -1.89
CA ASP A 267 -26.35 -6.09 -3.20
C ASP A 267 -27.84 -5.70 -3.20
N ALA A 268 -28.70 -6.29 -2.36
CA ALA A 268 -30.12 -5.93 -2.39
C ALA A 268 -30.37 -4.59 -1.70
N VAL A 269 -29.69 -4.32 -0.58
CA VAL A 269 -29.70 -2.98 0.05
C VAL A 269 -29.05 -1.96 -0.88
N ALA A 270 -27.95 -2.33 -1.55
CA ALA A 270 -27.36 -1.49 -2.58
C ALA A 270 -28.33 -1.20 -3.73
N GLN A 271 -29.15 -2.17 -4.15
CA GLN A 271 -30.16 -1.96 -5.18
C GLN A 271 -31.29 -1.04 -4.71
N GLU A 272 -31.82 -1.24 -3.50
CA GLU A 272 -32.82 -0.34 -2.90
C GLU A 272 -32.27 1.09 -2.74
N VAL A 273 -31.02 1.23 -2.29
CA VAL A 273 -30.33 2.51 -2.21
C VAL A 273 -30.17 3.12 -3.61
N ALA A 274 -29.82 2.33 -4.62
CA ALA A 274 -29.73 2.79 -6.01
C ALA A 274 -31.09 3.27 -6.53
N ASP A 275 -32.18 2.56 -6.23
CA ASP A 275 -33.54 2.93 -6.62
C ASP A 275 -33.99 4.23 -5.95
N VAL A 276 -33.72 4.39 -4.64
CA VAL A 276 -33.95 5.65 -3.91
C VAL A 276 -33.15 6.80 -4.52
N LEU A 277 -31.88 6.56 -4.89
CA LEU A 277 -31.03 7.56 -5.54
C LEU A 277 -31.52 7.90 -6.95
N ASN A 278 -32.05 6.94 -7.72
CA ASN A 278 -32.68 7.16 -9.02
C ASN A 278 -33.96 8.01 -8.89
N VAL A 279 -34.79 7.75 -7.87
CA VAL A 279 -35.96 8.59 -7.56
C VAL A 279 -35.54 10.03 -7.25
N ARG A 280 -34.50 10.22 -6.42
CA ARG A 280 -33.93 11.55 -6.14
C ARG A 280 -33.39 12.23 -7.40
N MET A 281 -32.77 11.46 -8.30
CA MET A 281 -32.25 11.96 -9.58
C MET A 281 -33.36 12.45 -10.52
N ALA A 282 -34.50 11.75 -10.55
CA ALA A 282 -35.68 12.16 -11.32
C ALA A 282 -36.29 13.48 -10.82
N GLN A 283 -36.06 13.83 -9.55
CA GLN A 283 -36.58 15.04 -8.87
C GLN A 283 -35.49 16.08 -8.56
N ILE A 284 -34.41 16.10 -9.36
CA ILE A 284 -33.24 16.94 -9.10
C ILE A 284 -33.55 18.46 -9.03
N ASP A 285 -34.59 18.92 -9.70
CA ASP A 285 -35.06 20.30 -9.68
C ASP A 285 -35.64 20.74 -8.32
N THR A 286 -36.14 19.79 -7.53
CA THR A 286 -36.71 20.01 -6.20
C THR A 286 -35.78 19.57 -5.06
N TRP A 287 -34.60 19.02 -5.37
CA TRP A 287 -33.62 18.58 -4.37
C TRP A 287 -33.19 19.72 -3.44
N SER A 288 -33.17 19.48 -2.13
CA SER A 288 -32.69 20.40 -1.10
C SER A 288 -32.10 19.61 0.06
N TRP A 289 -31.24 20.25 0.86
CA TRP A 289 -30.70 19.63 2.08
C TRP A 289 -31.82 19.23 3.03
N SER A 290 -31.65 18.11 3.73
CA SER A 290 -32.61 17.64 4.73
C SER A 290 -32.82 18.70 5.83
N CYS A 291 -33.98 18.68 6.51
CA CYS A 291 -34.33 19.68 7.54
C CYS A 291 -33.43 19.64 8.80
N SER A 292 -32.46 18.72 8.86
CA SER A 292 -31.50 18.56 9.95
C SER A 292 -30.20 19.31 9.65
N PRO A 293 -29.61 20.05 10.61
CA PRO A 293 -28.35 20.75 10.39
C PRO A 293 -27.18 19.77 10.24
N ILE A 294 -26.29 20.01 9.28
CA ILE A 294 -25.14 19.15 9.02
C ILE A 294 -24.04 19.41 10.07
N PRO A 295 -23.61 18.40 10.84
CA PRO A 295 -22.54 18.56 11.81
C PRO A 295 -21.19 18.83 11.13
N VAL A 296 -20.45 19.80 11.66
CA VAL A 296 -19.11 20.18 11.21
C VAL A 296 -18.08 19.94 12.30
N GLU A 297 -17.02 19.23 11.96
CA GLU A 297 -15.91 18.89 12.85
C GLU A 297 -14.59 19.54 12.37
N MET A 298 -13.83 20.12 13.29
CA MET A 298 -12.50 20.67 13.00
C MET A 298 -11.43 19.60 13.25
N ARG A 299 -10.85 19.05 12.18
CA ARG A 299 -9.78 18.02 12.26
C ARG A 299 -8.41 18.62 11.94
N ARG A 300 -7.37 18.24 12.69
CA ARG A 300 -5.98 18.67 12.47
C ARG A 300 -5.32 17.77 11.41
N HIS A 301 -4.75 18.37 10.38
CA HIS A 301 -3.98 17.67 9.34
C HIS A 301 -2.52 17.47 9.75
N LEU A 302 -1.81 16.56 9.06
CA LEU A 302 -0.36 16.28 9.23
C LEU A 302 0.53 17.53 9.06
N ASN A 303 0.03 18.56 8.38
CA ASN A 303 0.70 19.85 8.20
C ASN A 303 0.46 20.84 9.36
N GLY A 304 -0.19 20.39 10.44
CA GLY A 304 -0.51 21.19 11.63
C GLY A 304 -1.77 22.04 11.54
N LYS A 305 -2.40 22.18 10.35
CA LYS A 305 -3.58 23.07 10.14
C LYS A 305 -4.90 22.36 10.43
N TYR A 306 -5.86 23.07 11.00
CA TYR A 306 -7.22 22.59 11.21
C TYR A 306 -8.10 22.85 9.97
N ARG A 307 -8.93 21.87 9.62
CA ARG A 307 -9.89 21.96 8.51
C ARG A 307 -11.27 21.52 8.96
N ALA A 308 -12.30 22.15 8.40
CA ALA A 308 -13.69 21.87 8.67
C ALA A 308 -14.20 20.73 7.77
N TYR A 309 -14.60 19.61 8.37
CA TYR A 309 -15.21 18.45 7.73
C TYR A 309 -16.71 18.44 8.00
N MET A 310 -17.50 18.20 6.96
CA MET A 310 -18.95 18.04 7.06
C MET A 310 -19.29 16.55 7.18
N ASP A 311 -19.99 16.16 8.24
CA ASP A 311 -20.46 14.78 8.40
C ASP A 311 -21.94 14.68 7.96
N GLU A 312 -22.14 14.59 6.65
CA GLU A 312 -23.46 14.54 6.01
C GLU A 312 -24.14 13.15 6.06
N ASP A 313 -25.39 13.08 5.61
CA ASP A 313 -26.11 11.80 5.52
C ASP A 313 -25.50 10.90 4.43
N ILE A 314 -25.52 9.59 4.64
CA ILE A 314 -24.89 8.62 3.74
C ILE A 314 -25.49 8.69 2.32
N LEU A 315 -26.80 8.88 2.20
CA LEU A 315 -27.46 8.96 0.89
C LEU A 315 -27.11 10.26 0.16
N ASP A 316 -27.00 11.37 0.89
CA ASP A 316 -26.59 12.66 0.33
C ASP A 316 -25.13 12.60 -0.12
N ALA A 317 -24.24 11.98 0.67
CA ALA A 317 -22.84 11.78 0.30
C ALA A 317 -22.70 10.98 -1.00
N MET A 318 -23.42 9.87 -1.13
CA MET A 318 -23.39 9.02 -2.31
C MET A 318 -23.97 9.73 -3.55
N PHE A 319 -25.10 10.43 -3.38
CA PHE A 319 -25.75 11.20 -4.45
C PHE A 319 -24.86 12.31 -4.98
N LEU A 320 -24.31 13.13 -4.08
CA LEU A 320 -23.45 14.26 -4.41
C LEU A 320 -22.11 13.79 -4.99
N HIS A 321 -21.56 12.68 -4.50
CA HIS A 321 -20.36 12.09 -5.05
C HIS A 321 -20.56 11.63 -6.50
N TYR A 322 -21.67 10.96 -6.81
CA TYR A 322 -21.98 10.54 -8.19
C TYR A 322 -22.07 11.72 -9.15
N ILE A 323 -22.85 12.75 -8.79
CA ILE A 323 -23.04 13.94 -9.62
C ILE A 323 -21.69 14.65 -9.82
N GLY A 324 -20.90 14.77 -8.74
CA GLY A 324 -19.56 15.35 -8.80
C GLY A 324 -18.65 14.61 -9.76
N VAL A 325 -18.47 13.30 -9.58
CA VAL A 325 -17.58 12.49 -10.43
C VAL A 325 -18.02 12.52 -11.90
N LYS A 326 -19.31 12.39 -12.18
CA LYS A 326 -19.80 12.42 -13.56
C LYS A 326 -19.58 13.77 -14.23
N TRP A 327 -19.88 14.88 -13.56
CA TRP A 327 -19.60 16.20 -14.10
C TRP A 327 -18.09 16.43 -14.25
N SER A 328 -17.28 15.96 -13.30
CA SER A 328 -15.81 16.03 -13.39
C SER A 328 -15.28 15.35 -14.64
N ILE A 329 -15.70 14.12 -14.94
CA ILE A 329 -15.29 13.39 -16.14
C ILE A 329 -15.72 14.16 -17.39
N ARG A 330 -16.98 14.59 -17.48
CA ARG A 330 -17.50 15.32 -18.65
C ARG A 330 -16.78 16.64 -18.87
N PHE A 331 -16.56 17.44 -17.82
CA PHE A 331 -15.82 18.69 -17.96
C PHE A 331 -14.36 18.45 -18.36
N LYS A 332 -13.70 17.43 -17.79
CA LYS A 332 -12.34 17.05 -18.16
C LYS A 332 -12.24 16.68 -19.64
N GLU A 333 -13.16 15.86 -20.16
CA GLU A 333 -13.24 15.52 -21.58
C GLU A 333 -13.42 16.77 -22.47
N LEU A 334 -14.41 17.60 -22.14
CA LEU A 334 -14.74 18.80 -22.91
C LEU A 334 -13.60 19.81 -22.95
N PHE A 335 -12.97 20.07 -21.81
CA PHE A 335 -11.85 21.00 -21.72
C PHE A 335 -10.57 20.43 -22.33
N THR A 336 -10.37 19.10 -22.30
CA THR A 336 -9.27 18.45 -23.02
C THR A 336 -9.41 18.63 -24.54
N VAL A 337 -10.63 18.50 -25.07
CA VAL A 337 -10.92 18.81 -26.49
C VAL A 337 -10.66 20.29 -26.79
N ALA A 338 -11.06 21.19 -25.89
CA ALA A 338 -10.79 22.62 -26.03
C ALA A 338 -9.27 22.94 -26.02
N LEU A 339 -8.48 22.28 -25.17
CA LEU A 339 -7.03 22.43 -25.10
C LEU A 339 -6.29 21.86 -26.32
N ARG A 340 -6.83 20.79 -26.93
CA ARG A 340 -6.34 20.26 -28.21
C ARG A 340 -6.75 21.11 -29.42
N SER A 341 -7.73 22.01 -29.27
CA SER A 341 -8.15 22.92 -30.33
C SER A 341 -7.09 24.00 -30.63
N HIS A 342 -7.23 24.66 -31.77
CA HIS A 342 -6.35 25.77 -32.18
C HIS A 342 -6.68 27.10 -31.46
N ALA A 343 -7.54 27.07 -30.44
CA ALA A 343 -7.83 28.24 -29.61
C ALA A 343 -6.69 28.57 -28.64
N TRP A 344 -5.92 27.57 -28.23
CA TRP A 344 -4.77 27.73 -27.34
C TRP A 344 -3.53 28.11 -28.14
N LYS A 345 -2.77 29.09 -27.64
CA LYS A 345 -1.49 29.50 -28.23
C LYS A 345 -0.45 28.42 -27.94
N PRO A 346 0.32 27.97 -28.94
CA PRO A 346 1.43 27.04 -28.71
C PRO A 346 2.55 27.73 -27.93
N GLN A 347 3.28 26.95 -27.11
CA GLN A 347 4.41 27.45 -26.32
C GLN A 347 5.63 27.82 -27.17
N SER A 348 5.73 27.29 -28.40
CA SER A 348 6.85 27.56 -29.30
C SER A 348 6.60 28.74 -30.24
N LYS A 349 7.70 29.40 -30.62
CA LYS A 349 7.69 30.40 -31.69
C LYS A 349 7.29 29.71 -33.00
N LYS A 350 6.19 30.18 -33.59
CA LYS A 350 5.72 29.67 -34.89
C LYS A 350 6.83 29.83 -35.93
N ILE A 351 7.33 28.72 -36.45
CA ILE A 351 8.36 28.72 -37.50
C ILE A 351 7.76 29.38 -38.75
N PRO A 352 8.38 30.44 -39.30
CA PRO A 352 7.95 31.05 -40.55
C PRO A 352 7.90 30.02 -41.68
N LYS A 353 6.93 30.14 -42.59
CA LYS A 353 6.81 29.23 -43.75
C LYS A 353 8.09 29.22 -44.59
N SER A 354 8.74 30.37 -44.74
CA SER A 354 10.04 30.51 -45.39
C SER A 354 11.11 29.61 -44.78
N ASP A 355 11.18 29.53 -43.45
CA ASP A 355 12.20 28.78 -42.73
C ASP A 355 11.90 27.27 -42.82
N ILE A 356 10.61 26.88 -42.77
CA ILE A 356 10.19 25.48 -42.97
C ILE A 356 10.52 25.01 -44.39
N GLU A 357 10.20 25.81 -45.40
CA GLU A 357 10.49 25.50 -46.81
C GLU A 357 12.00 25.46 -47.07
N ARG A 358 12.76 26.37 -46.46
CA ARG A 358 14.22 26.39 -46.51
C ARG A 358 14.82 25.14 -45.85
N ARG A 359 14.32 24.70 -44.70
CA ARG A 359 14.73 23.43 -44.06
C ARG A 359 14.42 22.22 -44.94
N LYS A 360 13.21 22.12 -45.50
CA LYS A 360 12.83 21.02 -46.42
C LYS A 360 13.71 20.96 -47.67
N TYR A 361 14.10 22.12 -48.18
CA TYR A 361 14.97 22.24 -49.34
C TYR A 361 16.38 21.69 -49.07
N PHE A 362 16.97 22.00 -47.91
CA PHE A 362 18.35 21.62 -47.57
C PHE A 362 18.50 20.26 -46.85
N LEU A 363 17.51 19.82 -46.05
CA LEU A 363 17.66 18.69 -45.12
C LEU A 363 17.00 17.39 -45.59
N TYR A 364 16.35 17.38 -46.76
CA TYR A 364 15.61 16.22 -47.28
C TYR A 364 14.51 15.68 -46.33
N GLU A 365 14.02 16.50 -45.40
CA GLU A 365 12.99 16.12 -44.42
C GLU A 365 11.65 15.83 -45.13
N ASN A 366 11.25 14.57 -45.19
CA ASN A 366 9.84 14.22 -45.41
C ASN A 366 9.10 14.74 -44.19
N GLY A 367 8.04 15.55 -44.34
CA GLY A 367 7.38 16.33 -43.27
C GLY A 367 6.79 15.58 -42.04
N ARG A 368 7.30 14.39 -41.68
CA ARG A 368 7.08 13.64 -40.45
C ARG A 368 7.87 14.17 -39.25
N GLU A 369 9.03 14.83 -39.44
CA GLU A 369 9.89 15.30 -38.33
C GLU A 369 9.35 16.55 -37.62
N CYS A 370 8.46 17.32 -38.27
CA CYS A 370 7.71 18.43 -37.65
C CYS A 370 6.37 17.99 -37.02
N ARG A 371 6.20 16.70 -36.67
CA ARG A 371 5.02 16.25 -35.90
C ARG A 371 5.27 16.50 -34.42
N ASP A 372 4.25 17.01 -33.72
CA ASP A 372 4.31 17.31 -32.27
C ASP A 372 4.86 16.13 -31.45
N GLU A 373 4.60 14.89 -31.86
CA GLU A 373 5.08 13.67 -31.19
C GLU A 373 6.61 13.51 -31.14
N HIS A 374 7.39 14.23 -31.96
CA HIS A 374 8.84 14.02 -32.12
C HIS A 374 9.72 15.15 -31.54
N ASN A 375 9.13 16.20 -30.97
CA ASN A 375 9.85 17.35 -30.42
C ASN A 375 9.57 17.57 -28.92
N ILE A 376 10.29 18.51 -28.30
CA ILE A 376 10.14 18.82 -26.86
C ILE A 376 8.79 19.48 -26.60
N VAL A 377 8.32 20.33 -27.51
CA VAL A 377 7.06 21.07 -27.35
C VAL A 377 5.88 20.12 -27.22
N GLY A 378 5.80 19.09 -28.06
CA GLY A 378 4.77 18.07 -27.93
C GLY A 378 5.01 17.13 -26.76
N ALA A 379 6.26 16.84 -26.37
CA ALA A 379 6.55 16.11 -25.13
C ALA A 379 6.05 16.87 -23.88
N ARG A 380 6.29 18.18 -23.80
CA ARG A 380 5.76 19.07 -22.74
C ARG A 380 4.24 19.10 -22.75
N LYS A 381 3.63 19.27 -23.93
CA LYS A 381 2.17 19.31 -24.07
C LYS A 381 1.51 17.99 -23.68
N ASN A 382 2.09 16.85 -24.07
CA ASN A 382 1.57 15.54 -23.71
C ASN A 382 1.72 15.27 -22.21
N SER A 383 2.89 15.54 -21.62
CA SER A 383 3.08 15.41 -20.16
C SER A 383 2.15 16.37 -19.39
N PHE A 384 1.95 17.59 -19.87
CA PHE A 384 0.98 18.52 -19.28
C PHE A 384 -0.45 17.97 -19.32
N LEU A 385 -0.88 17.45 -20.47
CA LEU A 385 -2.21 16.88 -20.68
C LEU A 385 -2.47 15.63 -19.84
N GLU A 386 -1.47 14.76 -19.71
CA GLU A 386 -1.61 13.47 -19.02
C GLU A 386 -1.48 13.62 -17.50
N ASP A 387 -0.51 14.40 -17.02
CA ASP A 387 -0.14 14.44 -15.60
C ASP A 387 -0.74 15.64 -14.83
N TYR A 388 -0.90 16.81 -15.46
CA TYR A 388 -1.17 18.07 -14.74
C TYR A 388 -2.51 18.74 -15.09
N PHE A 389 -3.00 18.58 -16.31
CA PHE A 389 -4.23 19.23 -16.74
C PHE A 389 -5.44 18.65 -16.01
N MET A 390 -6.05 19.46 -15.13
CA MET A 390 -7.19 19.07 -14.29
C MET A 390 -6.92 17.75 -13.54
N CYS A 391 -5.73 17.61 -12.96
CA CYS A 391 -5.26 16.38 -12.32
C CYS A 391 -6.15 15.95 -11.13
N GLN A 392 -6.89 16.87 -10.51
CA GLN A 392 -7.88 16.55 -9.47
C GLN A 392 -9.08 15.76 -9.99
N LEU A 393 -9.42 15.94 -11.28
CA LEU A 393 -10.62 15.32 -11.83
C LEU A 393 -10.29 13.89 -12.28
N PRO A 394 -11.13 12.90 -11.90
CA PRO A 394 -10.96 11.53 -12.34
C PRO A 394 -11.04 11.43 -13.87
N ILE A 395 -10.30 10.47 -14.44
CA ILE A 395 -10.35 10.15 -15.87
C ILE A 395 -11.56 9.23 -16.12
N ASP A 396 -11.72 8.24 -15.25
CA ASP A 396 -12.81 7.26 -15.27
C ASP A 396 -13.48 7.14 -13.89
N ALA A 397 -14.70 6.61 -13.87
CA ALA A 397 -15.49 6.47 -12.64
C ALA A 397 -14.84 5.55 -11.58
N ASP A 398 -14.02 4.58 -12.02
CA ASP A 398 -13.27 3.68 -11.16
C ASP A 398 -11.87 4.21 -10.79
N SER A 399 -11.38 5.24 -11.50
CA SER A 399 -10.12 5.90 -11.17
C SER A 399 -10.33 6.83 -9.99
N VAL A 400 -10.19 6.32 -8.78
CA VAL A 400 -10.19 7.15 -7.57
C VAL A 400 -8.79 7.76 -7.44
N PRO A 401 -8.62 9.10 -7.47
CA PRO A 401 -7.36 9.72 -7.10
C PRO A 401 -7.12 9.42 -5.61
N VAL A 402 -6.28 8.44 -5.31
CA VAL A 402 -5.99 8.04 -3.92
C VAL A 402 -5.14 9.13 -3.28
N TYR A 403 -5.63 9.72 -2.20
CA TYR A 403 -4.85 10.56 -1.30
C TYR A 403 -4.03 9.62 -0.39
N GLY A 404 -2.92 9.08 -0.89
CA GLY A 404 -2.08 8.11 -0.17
C GLY A 404 -1.02 7.43 -1.03
N GLU A 405 0.00 6.84 -0.38
CA GLU A 405 1.12 6.11 -1.01
C GLU A 405 0.76 4.69 -1.46
N ASP A 406 -0.38 4.14 -1.05
CA ASP A 406 -0.77 2.76 -1.32
C ASP A 406 -1.63 2.66 -2.59
N GLY A 407 -1.00 2.92 -3.74
CA GLY A 407 -1.55 2.57 -5.05
C GLY A 407 -1.14 1.14 -5.44
N ASP A 408 -2.13 0.28 -5.76
CA ASP A 408 -1.91 -1.01 -6.40
C ASP A 408 -1.27 -0.81 -7.80
N PRO A 409 -0.17 -1.49 -8.19
CA PRO A 409 0.52 -1.25 -9.47
C PRO A 409 -0.30 -1.54 -10.74
N GLY A 410 -1.55 -1.97 -10.60
CA GLY A 410 -2.43 -2.37 -11.69
C GLY A 410 -3.16 -1.24 -12.43
N TYR A 411 -3.22 -0.01 -11.90
CA TYR A 411 -3.91 1.12 -12.53
C TYR A 411 -2.94 2.28 -12.87
N GLN A 412 -2.94 2.71 -14.15
CA GLN A 412 -1.96 3.61 -14.79
C GLN A 412 -1.94 5.09 -14.33
N THR A 413 -2.52 5.44 -13.19
CA THR A 413 -2.57 6.82 -12.71
C THR A 413 -1.57 7.03 -11.58
N LYS A 414 -0.60 7.94 -11.80
CA LYS A 414 0.41 8.32 -10.80
C LYS A 414 -0.28 8.79 -9.50
N SER A 415 0.24 8.37 -8.35
CA SER A 415 -0.22 8.90 -7.06
C SER A 415 0.01 10.41 -7.01
N PHE A 416 -0.76 11.14 -6.20
CA PHE A 416 -0.56 12.58 -5.99
C PHE A 416 0.89 12.90 -5.54
N MET A 417 1.49 12.02 -4.74
CA MET A 417 2.91 12.16 -4.34
C MET A 417 3.86 11.96 -5.52
N ASP A 418 3.57 11.02 -6.43
CA ASP A 418 4.36 10.81 -7.64
C ASP A 418 4.23 11.99 -8.61
N LEU A 419 3.04 12.60 -8.73
CA LEU A 419 2.83 13.83 -9.50
C LEU A 419 3.61 15.00 -8.92
N LYS A 420 3.62 15.12 -7.59
CA LYS A 420 4.47 16.09 -6.89
C LYS A 420 5.95 15.88 -7.23
N HIS A 421 6.48 14.66 -7.08
CA HIS A 421 7.88 14.39 -7.44
C HIS A 421 8.17 14.65 -8.91
N SER A 422 7.24 14.29 -9.81
CA SER A 422 7.35 14.57 -11.24
C SER A 422 7.43 16.08 -11.52
N LEU A 423 6.73 16.92 -10.73
CA LEU A 423 6.80 18.38 -10.89
C LEU A 423 8.16 18.93 -10.49
N LEU A 424 8.74 18.43 -9.40
CA LEU A 424 10.10 18.79 -8.98
C LEU A 424 11.11 18.44 -10.08
N HIS A 425 10.99 17.25 -10.67
CA HIS A 425 11.85 16.81 -11.79
C HIS A 425 11.65 17.69 -13.02
N LEU A 426 10.41 18.04 -13.32
CA LEU A 426 10.03 18.90 -14.43
C LEU A 426 10.63 20.30 -14.30
N VAL A 427 10.45 20.95 -13.15
CA VAL A 427 11.02 22.29 -12.88
C VAL A 427 12.54 22.25 -13.02
N MET A 428 13.21 21.24 -12.49
CA MET A 428 14.67 21.12 -12.61
C MET A 428 15.14 20.85 -14.04
N ALA A 429 14.48 19.95 -14.78
CA ALA A 429 14.79 19.70 -16.19
C ALA A 429 14.60 20.96 -17.04
N GLU A 430 13.57 21.76 -16.75
CA GLU A 430 13.28 23.02 -17.41
C GLU A 430 14.30 24.10 -17.08
N ILE A 431 14.78 24.17 -15.83
CA ILE A 431 15.88 25.07 -15.46
C ILE A 431 17.13 24.75 -16.28
N TRP A 432 17.51 23.47 -16.38
CA TRP A 432 18.68 23.04 -17.15
C TRP A 432 18.53 23.36 -18.65
N LEU A 433 17.38 23.03 -19.23
CA LEU A 433 17.12 23.26 -20.65
C LEU A 433 17.08 24.76 -21.00
N ASN A 434 16.38 25.59 -20.22
CA ASN A 434 16.29 27.02 -20.50
C ASN A 434 17.61 27.75 -20.25
N LYS A 435 18.41 27.34 -19.24
CA LYS A 435 19.78 27.84 -19.07
C LYS A 435 20.67 27.51 -20.27
N ALA A 436 20.54 26.31 -20.83
CA ALA A 436 21.32 25.91 -22.00
C ALA A 436 20.91 26.64 -23.29
N LEU A 437 19.60 26.85 -23.52
CA LEU A 437 19.09 27.45 -24.76
C LEU A 437 19.07 28.98 -24.74
N TYR A 438 18.61 29.59 -23.64
CA TYR A 438 18.35 31.04 -23.55
C TYR A 438 19.32 31.77 -22.62
N GLY A 439 19.97 31.06 -21.70
CA GLY A 439 20.88 31.65 -20.70
C GLY A 439 20.17 32.30 -19.51
N GLU A 440 18.84 32.28 -19.47
CA GLU A 440 18.05 32.78 -18.34
C GLU A 440 16.78 31.96 -18.18
N VAL A 441 16.33 31.83 -16.93
CA VAL A 441 15.03 31.26 -16.60
C VAL A 441 14.53 31.87 -15.29
N THR A 442 13.26 32.26 -15.29
CA THR A 442 12.54 32.68 -14.10
C THR A 442 11.51 31.61 -13.76
N VAL A 443 11.51 31.15 -12.52
CA VAL A 443 10.51 30.21 -11.99
C VAL A 443 9.68 30.96 -10.95
N VAL A 444 8.36 30.73 -10.95
CA VAL A 444 7.43 31.29 -9.98
C VAL A 444 6.59 30.16 -9.39
N GLN A 445 6.49 30.14 -8.07
CA GLN A 445 5.61 29.28 -7.29
C GLN A 445 4.65 30.17 -6.50
N SER A 446 3.39 29.78 -6.41
CA SER A 446 2.41 30.45 -5.56
C SER A 446 1.25 29.49 -5.24
N ASP A 447 0.48 29.82 -4.20
CA ASP A 447 -0.79 29.17 -3.89
C ASP A 447 -1.90 30.19 -3.61
N PHE A 448 -3.14 29.71 -3.58
CA PHE A 448 -4.30 30.52 -3.19
C PHE A 448 -4.54 30.45 -1.69
N ARG A 449 -4.79 31.61 -1.07
CA ARG A 449 -5.09 31.70 0.35
C ARG A 449 -6.51 31.20 0.62
N TRP A 450 -6.63 30.08 1.36
CA TRP A 450 -7.91 29.45 1.69
C TRP A 450 -8.79 29.22 0.45
N PHE A 451 -8.24 28.62 -0.62
CA PHE A 451 -8.92 28.48 -1.92
C PHE A 451 -10.38 28.03 -1.76
N GLY A 452 -10.63 26.82 -1.24
CA GLY A 452 -11.99 26.29 -1.05
C GLY A 452 -12.94 27.23 -0.31
N PRO A 453 -12.62 27.68 0.92
CA PRO A 453 -13.45 28.63 1.67
C PRO A 453 -13.59 30.04 1.04
N SER A 454 -12.64 30.46 0.19
CA SER A 454 -12.62 31.80 -0.40
C SER A 454 -13.49 31.96 -1.66
N LEU A 455 -13.95 30.86 -2.25
CA LEU A 455 -14.69 30.84 -3.52
C LEU A 455 -16.10 31.43 -3.43
N SER A 456 -16.32 32.58 -4.07
CA SER A 456 -17.64 33.21 -4.16
C SER A 456 -18.64 32.35 -4.93
N HIS A 457 -19.81 32.11 -4.34
CA HIS A 457 -20.93 31.44 -4.99
C HIS A 457 -21.36 32.20 -6.24
N THR A 458 -21.33 33.54 -6.21
CA THR A 458 -21.62 34.38 -7.37
C THR A 458 -20.64 34.12 -8.51
N THR A 459 -19.34 33.99 -8.20
CA THR A 459 -18.31 33.67 -9.20
C THR A 459 -18.53 32.31 -9.82
N LEU A 460 -18.69 31.25 -9.01
CA LEU A 460 -18.87 29.88 -9.49
C LEU A 460 -20.10 29.76 -10.41
N LEU A 461 -21.25 30.30 -9.97
CA LEU A 461 -22.49 30.23 -10.75
C LEU A 461 -22.42 31.06 -12.04
N SER A 462 -21.77 32.23 -12.01
CA SER A 462 -21.60 33.07 -13.21
C SER A 462 -20.72 32.41 -14.27
N VAL A 463 -19.68 31.67 -13.87
CA VAL A 463 -18.84 30.90 -14.80
C VAL A 463 -19.62 29.74 -15.44
N LEU A 464 -20.44 29.02 -14.66
CA LEU A 464 -21.29 27.95 -15.20
C LEU A 464 -22.34 28.50 -16.18
N GLU A 465 -22.97 29.64 -15.84
CA GLU A 465 -23.88 30.35 -16.72
C GLU A 465 -23.20 30.80 -18.03
N PHE A 466 -21.95 31.28 -17.94
CA PHE A 466 -21.16 31.66 -19.12
C PHE A 466 -20.93 30.47 -20.08
N PHE A 467 -20.80 29.25 -19.57
CA PHE A 467 -20.72 28.03 -20.38
C PHE A 467 -22.09 27.48 -20.83
N HIS A 468 -23.18 28.22 -20.62
CA HIS A 468 -24.55 27.87 -20.98
C HIS A 468 -25.05 26.58 -20.31
N MET A 469 -24.64 26.35 -19.07
CA MET A 469 -25.23 25.30 -18.24
C MET A 469 -26.74 25.57 -18.04
N PRO A 470 -27.62 24.56 -18.15
CA PRO A 470 -29.05 24.77 -17.99
C PRO A 470 -29.44 25.26 -16.58
N PRO A 471 -30.54 26.03 -16.44
CA PRO A 471 -30.99 26.58 -15.16
C PRO A 471 -31.21 25.54 -14.05
N VAL A 472 -31.66 24.34 -14.40
CA VAL A 472 -31.87 23.23 -13.46
C VAL A 472 -30.58 22.89 -12.70
N TRP A 473 -29.45 22.80 -13.41
CA TRP A 473 -28.14 22.50 -12.81
C TRP A 473 -27.59 23.68 -12.01
N ILE A 474 -27.78 24.91 -12.49
CA ILE A 474 -27.35 26.11 -11.77
C ILE A 474 -28.06 26.21 -10.41
N GLU A 475 -29.36 25.92 -10.38
CA GLU A 475 -30.13 25.92 -9.14
C GLU A 475 -29.73 24.78 -8.21
N PHE A 476 -29.46 23.59 -8.75
CA PHE A 476 -28.92 22.47 -7.97
C PHE A 476 -27.58 22.83 -7.31
N PHE A 477 -26.61 23.36 -8.07
CA PHE A 477 -25.31 23.76 -7.53
C PHE A 477 -25.44 24.89 -6.51
N ARG A 478 -26.38 25.84 -6.70
CA ARG A 478 -26.69 26.87 -5.71
C ARG A 478 -27.14 26.24 -4.39
N ARG A 479 -28.09 25.31 -4.40
CA ARG A 479 -28.58 24.64 -3.19
C ARG A 479 -27.49 23.82 -2.50
N PHE A 480 -26.65 23.13 -3.27
CA PHE A 480 -25.49 22.41 -2.72
C PHE A 480 -24.52 23.36 -1.99
N LEU A 481 -24.24 24.54 -2.57
CA LEU A 481 -23.36 25.53 -1.99
C LEU A 481 -23.95 26.18 -0.71
N GLU A 482 -25.26 26.36 -0.64
CA GLU A 482 -25.99 26.94 0.52
C GLU A 482 -26.35 25.90 1.59
N ALA A 483 -25.37 25.10 2.04
CA ALA A 483 -25.56 24.08 3.07
C ALA A 483 -25.82 24.67 4.47
N PRO A 484 -26.80 24.16 5.25
CA PRO A 484 -27.01 24.55 6.65
C PRO A 484 -26.04 23.78 7.58
N LEU A 485 -25.20 24.51 8.30
CA LEU A 485 -24.09 23.95 9.10
C LEU A 485 -24.28 24.20 10.60
N ARG A 486 -23.81 23.25 11.42
CA ARG A 486 -23.70 23.36 12.89
C ARG A 486 -22.37 22.74 13.36
N PHE A 487 -21.59 23.44 14.18
CA PHE A 487 -20.37 22.87 14.75
C PHE A 487 -20.71 21.91 15.90
N VAL A 488 -20.08 20.73 15.90
CA VAL A 488 -20.27 19.70 16.95
C VAL A 488 -19.85 20.23 18.33
N GLN A 489 -18.86 21.12 18.38
CA GLN A 489 -18.32 21.74 19.59
C GLN A 489 -19.31 22.66 20.31
N ASP A 490 -20.33 23.16 19.61
CA ASP A 490 -21.31 24.11 20.16
C ASP A 490 -22.52 23.41 20.79
N GLY A 491 -22.57 22.07 20.75
CA GLY A 491 -23.65 21.24 21.29
C GLY A 491 -24.96 21.31 20.48
N GLU A 492 -26.01 20.63 20.95
CA GLU A 492 -27.29 20.52 20.24
C GLU A 492 -28.01 21.87 20.06
N ASN A 493 -27.75 22.84 20.95
CA ASN A 493 -28.32 24.20 20.92
C ASN A 493 -27.46 25.22 20.13
N GLY A 494 -26.42 24.78 19.41
CA GLY A 494 -25.56 25.66 18.62
C GLY A 494 -26.30 26.36 17.48
N PRO A 495 -25.88 27.58 17.07
CA PRO A 495 -26.55 28.34 16.01
C PRO A 495 -26.39 27.66 14.64
N ILE A 496 -27.52 27.43 13.96
CA ILE A 496 -27.52 26.94 12.57
C ILE A 496 -27.20 28.13 11.65
N ARG A 497 -26.13 28.02 10.88
CA ARG A 497 -25.71 29.06 9.92
C ARG A 497 -25.66 28.48 8.51
N ILE A 498 -26.22 29.19 7.55
CA ILE A 498 -26.21 28.80 6.14
C ILE A 498 -24.92 29.30 5.50
N ARG A 499 -24.22 28.43 4.78
CA ARG A 499 -23.03 28.82 4.00
C ARG A 499 -23.40 29.86 2.95
N LYS A 500 -22.67 30.97 2.91
CA LYS A 500 -22.85 32.05 1.91
C LYS A 500 -21.66 32.21 0.97
N ASN A 501 -20.54 31.56 1.29
CA ASN A 501 -19.31 31.61 0.52
C ASN A 501 -18.51 30.31 0.70
N GLY A 502 -17.69 29.97 -0.29
CA GLY A 502 -16.83 28.78 -0.28
C GLY A 502 -17.53 27.48 -0.68
N VAL A 503 -16.72 26.43 -0.84
CA VAL A 503 -17.15 25.06 -1.19
C VAL A 503 -16.86 24.09 -0.04
N PRO A 504 -17.67 23.02 0.13
CA PRO A 504 -17.39 22.01 1.16
C PRO A 504 -16.13 21.21 0.80
N LEU A 505 -15.31 20.90 1.80
CA LEU A 505 -14.03 20.22 1.61
C LEU A 505 -14.23 18.74 1.20
N SER A 506 -13.34 18.21 0.36
CA SER A 506 -13.30 16.79 -0.05
C SER A 506 -14.43 16.29 -0.94
N HIS A 507 -15.42 17.11 -1.34
CA HIS A 507 -16.46 16.70 -2.29
C HIS A 507 -16.00 16.76 -3.75
N ALA A 508 -16.39 15.76 -4.54
CA ALA A 508 -16.10 15.73 -5.99
C ALA A 508 -16.72 16.91 -6.75
N ILE A 509 -17.89 17.41 -6.31
CA ILE A 509 -18.51 18.62 -6.89
C ILE A 509 -17.63 19.85 -6.61
N SER A 510 -17.06 19.97 -5.42
CA SER A 510 -16.18 21.09 -5.06
C SER A 510 -14.93 21.10 -5.93
N ASP A 511 -14.30 19.93 -6.12
CA ASP A 511 -13.14 19.76 -7.01
C ASP A 511 -13.51 20.16 -8.46
N CYS A 512 -14.67 19.71 -8.94
CA CYS A 512 -15.20 20.04 -10.27
C CYS A 512 -15.39 21.56 -10.47
N LEU A 513 -16.11 22.22 -9.54
CA LEU A 513 -16.39 23.66 -9.63
C LEU A 513 -15.11 24.51 -9.54
N GLY A 514 -14.18 24.10 -8.66
CA GLY A 514 -12.86 24.72 -8.56
C GLY A 514 -12.08 24.61 -9.88
N GLU A 515 -12.02 23.43 -10.47
CA GLU A 515 -11.29 23.20 -11.73
C GLU A 515 -11.94 23.89 -12.95
N VAL A 516 -13.27 24.01 -13.01
CA VAL A 516 -13.96 24.80 -14.06
C VAL A 516 -13.56 26.28 -13.98
N LEU A 517 -13.44 26.83 -12.77
CA LEU A 517 -12.96 28.20 -12.56
C LEU A 517 -11.48 28.32 -12.97
N LEU A 518 -10.64 27.38 -12.52
CA LEU A 518 -9.20 27.40 -12.80
C LEU A 518 -8.87 27.11 -14.27
N PHE A 519 -9.72 26.41 -15.02
CA PHE A 519 -9.60 26.31 -16.48
C PHE A 519 -9.65 27.69 -17.15
N CYS A 520 -10.50 28.60 -16.65
CA CYS A 520 -10.56 29.97 -17.16
C CYS A 520 -9.27 30.74 -16.84
N LEU A 521 -8.64 30.45 -15.70
CA LEU A 521 -7.32 30.99 -15.34
C LEU A 521 -6.24 30.46 -16.29
N ASP A 522 -6.18 29.15 -16.51
CA ASP A 522 -5.20 28.51 -17.41
C ASP A 522 -5.30 29.10 -18.82
N PHE A 523 -6.52 29.27 -19.32
CA PHE A 523 -6.76 29.89 -20.61
C PHE A 523 -6.36 31.38 -20.62
N SER A 524 -6.67 32.13 -19.56
CA SER A 524 -6.26 33.53 -19.40
C SER A 524 -4.74 33.69 -19.46
N VAL A 525 -4.00 32.88 -18.69
CA VAL A 525 -2.53 32.89 -18.69
C VAL A 525 -2.00 32.55 -20.07
N ASN A 526 -2.51 31.52 -20.73
CA ASN A 526 -2.08 31.13 -22.08
C ASN A 526 -2.28 32.27 -23.11
N GLN A 527 -3.41 32.99 -23.05
CA GLN A 527 -3.71 34.06 -24.00
C GLN A 527 -2.86 35.31 -23.77
N TYR A 528 -2.65 35.73 -22.52
CA TYR A 528 -1.92 36.95 -22.21
C TYR A 528 -0.40 36.76 -22.10
N ALA A 529 0.08 35.55 -21.79
CA ALA A 529 1.50 35.21 -21.63
C ALA A 529 2.03 34.34 -22.78
N ASP A 530 1.66 34.67 -24.02
CA ASP A 530 2.26 34.13 -25.25
C ASP A 530 2.37 32.59 -25.33
N GLY A 531 1.37 31.86 -24.83
CA GLY A 531 1.33 30.40 -24.91
C GLY A 531 1.87 29.65 -23.69
N LEU A 532 2.20 30.35 -22.60
CA LEU A 532 2.65 29.75 -21.34
C LEU A 532 1.56 28.84 -20.73
N LEU A 533 1.98 27.71 -20.17
CA LEU A 533 1.13 26.73 -19.48
C LEU A 533 1.31 26.86 -17.96
N LEU A 534 0.21 26.75 -17.22
CA LEU A 534 0.20 26.83 -15.76
C LEU A 534 0.14 25.42 -15.17
N TYR A 535 1.18 25.00 -14.46
CA TYR A 535 1.26 23.67 -13.85
C TYR A 535 0.66 23.71 -12.45
N ARG A 536 -0.56 23.18 -12.32
CA ARG A 536 -1.32 23.21 -11.06
C ARG A 536 -1.33 21.84 -10.39
N LEU A 537 -1.11 21.83 -9.08
CA LEU A 537 -1.34 20.70 -8.20
C LEU A 537 -2.23 21.18 -7.07
N HIS A 538 -3.54 20.99 -7.23
CA HIS A 538 -4.51 21.56 -6.31
C HIS A 538 -4.49 23.10 -6.33
N ASP A 539 -4.31 23.74 -5.18
CA ASP A 539 -4.26 25.19 -5.04
C ASP A 539 -2.86 25.74 -5.31
N ASP A 540 -1.84 24.87 -5.36
CA ASP A 540 -0.46 25.23 -5.67
C ASP A 540 -0.29 25.30 -7.19
N PHE A 541 0.31 26.38 -7.69
CA PHE A 541 0.57 26.56 -9.11
C PHE A 541 1.99 27.05 -9.39
N TRP A 542 2.51 26.57 -10.52
CA TRP A 542 3.88 26.76 -10.95
C TRP A 542 3.92 27.19 -12.41
N PHE A 543 4.80 28.13 -12.72
CA PHE A 543 5.11 28.47 -14.09
C PHE A 543 6.54 28.98 -14.22
N TRP A 544 7.10 28.82 -15.41
CA TRP A 544 8.48 29.22 -15.69
C TRP A 544 8.64 29.69 -17.14
N GLY A 545 9.71 30.44 -17.38
CA GLY A 545 10.06 30.94 -18.70
C GLY A 545 10.97 32.16 -18.63
N GLN A 546 10.93 32.98 -19.67
CA GLN A 546 11.63 34.27 -19.70
C GLN A 546 10.94 35.27 -18.76
N GLU A 547 11.72 36.18 -18.16
CA GLU A 547 11.21 37.10 -17.14
C GLU A 547 10.03 37.95 -17.65
N GLN A 548 10.08 38.41 -18.90
CA GLN A 548 9.01 39.19 -19.51
C GLN A 548 7.71 38.37 -19.66
N THR A 549 7.81 37.10 -20.03
CA THR A 549 6.66 36.20 -20.16
C THR A 549 6.07 35.86 -18.79
N CYS A 550 6.91 35.58 -17.80
CA CYS A 550 6.50 35.37 -16.41
C CYS A 550 5.81 36.61 -15.82
N ALA A 551 6.30 37.82 -16.10
CA ALA A 551 5.69 39.07 -15.66
C ALA A 551 4.30 39.29 -16.29
N LYS A 552 4.12 38.94 -17.57
CA LYS A 552 2.79 38.96 -18.22
C LYS A 552 1.84 37.94 -17.60
N ALA A 553 2.33 36.72 -17.34
CA ALA A 553 1.55 35.66 -16.70
C ALA A 553 1.07 36.10 -15.31
N TRP A 554 1.98 36.65 -14.49
CA TRP A 554 1.65 37.12 -13.15
C TRP A 554 0.62 38.27 -13.14
N ARG A 555 0.72 39.22 -14.08
CA ARG A 555 -0.33 40.25 -14.24
C ARG A 555 -1.68 39.64 -14.61
N ALA A 556 -1.71 38.69 -15.54
CA ALA A 556 -2.94 38.01 -15.92
C ALA A 556 -3.58 37.22 -14.76
N ILE A 557 -2.76 36.63 -13.88
CA ILE A 557 -3.22 35.95 -12.66
C ILE A 557 -3.82 36.97 -11.69
N ASN A 558 -3.15 38.10 -11.43
CA ASN A 558 -3.67 39.15 -10.53
C ASN A 558 -4.97 39.76 -11.04
N ASP A 559 -5.05 40.08 -12.34
CA ASP A 559 -6.26 40.60 -12.97
C ASP A 559 -7.42 39.60 -12.85
N PHE A 560 -7.15 38.31 -13.07
CA PHE A 560 -8.13 37.25 -12.88
C PHE A 560 -8.58 37.14 -11.42
N CYS A 561 -7.64 37.15 -10.47
CA CYS A 561 -7.95 37.07 -9.04
C CYS A 561 -8.81 38.25 -8.57
N ALA A 562 -8.52 39.46 -9.05
CA ALA A 562 -9.28 40.67 -8.73
C ALA A 562 -10.73 40.58 -9.23
N VAL A 563 -10.94 40.06 -10.45
CA VAL A 563 -12.29 39.90 -11.03
C VAL A 563 -13.06 38.75 -10.37
N MET A 564 -12.39 37.64 -10.07
CA MET A 564 -13.03 36.42 -9.56
C MET A 564 -13.18 36.40 -8.03
N GLY A 565 -12.56 37.35 -7.32
CA GLY A 565 -12.60 37.46 -5.85
C GLY A 565 -11.67 36.48 -5.12
N LEU A 566 -10.59 36.05 -5.78
CA LEU A 566 -9.57 35.15 -5.22
C LEU A 566 -8.43 35.96 -4.57
N VAL A 567 -7.78 35.37 -3.57
CA VAL A 567 -6.65 36.00 -2.87
C VAL A 567 -5.43 35.09 -2.99
N ILE A 568 -4.33 35.66 -3.48
CA ILE A 568 -3.03 34.97 -3.55
C ILE A 568 -2.42 34.97 -2.14
N ASN A 569 -1.70 33.89 -1.82
CA ASN A 569 -1.01 33.79 -0.55
C ASN A 569 0.44 34.25 -0.70
N ASP A 570 0.71 35.48 -0.26
CA ASP A 570 2.02 36.11 -0.40
C ASP A 570 3.13 35.35 0.38
N GLU A 571 2.81 34.67 1.48
CA GLU A 571 3.80 33.94 2.31
C GLU A 571 4.43 32.75 1.60
N LYS A 572 3.71 32.14 0.65
CA LYS A 572 4.18 31.00 -0.14
C LYS A 572 4.39 31.36 -1.62
N SER A 573 4.26 32.64 -1.95
CA SER A 573 4.54 33.14 -3.29
C SER A 573 6.03 33.46 -3.40
N GLY A 574 6.72 32.78 -4.30
CA GLY A 574 8.16 32.93 -4.48
C GLY A 574 8.56 33.01 -5.94
N THR A 575 9.63 33.76 -6.21
CA THR A 575 10.25 33.88 -7.53
C THR A 575 11.72 33.55 -7.41
N ALA A 576 12.23 32.69 -8.30
CA ALA A 576 13.66 32.44 -8.43
C ALA A 576 14.15 32.88 -9.81
N ARG A 577 15.10 33.81 -9.85
CA ARG A 577 15.72 34.29 -11.10
C ARG A 577 17.07 33.63 -11.29
N LEU A 578 17.18 32.78 -12.30
CA LEU A 578 18.38 32.00 -12.56
C LEU A 578 19.02 32.44 -13.87
N TYR A 579 20.23 33.00 -13.76
CA TYR A 579 21.04 33.39 -14.91
C TYR A 579 22.15 32.36 -15.13
N GLY A 580 22.27 31.87 -16.36
CA GLY A 580 23.40 31.09 -16.84
C GLY A 580 24.29 31.98 -17.72
N GLY A 581 25.60 31.83 -17.63
CA GLY A 581 26.45 32.32 -18.72
C GLY A 581 26.00 31.64 -20.01
N LYS A 582 25.82 32.38 -21.12
CA LYS A 582 25.64 31.80 -22.45
C LYS A 582 26.88 30.99 -22.83
N ARG A 583 27.03 29.77 -22.30
CA ARG A 583 28.01 28.81 -22.79
C ARG A 583 27.44 28.27 -24.09
N ARG A 584 27.72 28.95 -25.21
CA ARG A 584 27.82 28.23 -26.49
C ARG A 584 28.94 27.22 -26.27
N PHE A 585 28.59 25.95 -26.13
CA PHE A 585 29.56 24.87 -26.04
C PHE A 585 30.20 24.72 -27.42
N THR A 586 31.15 25.61 -27.75
CA THR A 586 32.04 25.42 -28.89
C THR A 586 33.00 24.27 -28.55
N SER A 587 33.44 23.57 -29.59
CA SER A 587 34.16 22.28 -29.62
C SER A 587 35.51 22.20 -28.89
N ASP A 588 35.82 23.09 -27.95
CA ASP A 588 37.05 23.02 -27.19
C ASP A 588 36.85 22.06 -26.01
N ILE A 589 37.30 20.83 -26.22
CA ILE A 589 37.43 19.80 -25.19
C ILE A 589 38.46 20.31 -24.17
N GLU A 590 38.00 21.00 -23.14
CA GLU A 590 38.80 21.18 -21.92
C GLU A 590 38.65 19.92 -21.06
N THR A 591 39.80 19.32 -20.73
CA THR A 591 39.95 18.08 -19.99
C THR A 591 39.36 18.16 -18.57
N ASP A 592 38.82 17.02 -18.09
CA ASP A 592 38.14 16.80 -16.79
C ASP A 592 38.86 17.31 -15.52
N SER A 593 40.11 17.77 -15.61
CA SER A 593 40.90 18.24 -14.47
C SER A 593 40.63 19.68 -14.04
N ASP A 594 40.00 20.53 -14.88
CA ASP A 594 39.75 21.94 -14.55
C ASP A 594 38.29 22.27 -14.13
N LEU A 595 37.38 21.30 -14.26
CA LEU A 595 35.99 21.42 -13.79
C LEU A 595 35.87 21.44 -12.25
N ALA A 596 36.89 20.98 -11.53
CA ALA A 596 36.94 20.98 -10.06
C ALA A 596 37.39 22.32 -9.45
N LYS A 597 37.84 23.31 -10.25
CA LYS A 597 38.40 24.58 -9.73
C LYS A 597 37.52 25.82 -9.95
N THR A 598 36.32 25.69 -10.52
CA THR A 598 35.47 26.84 -10.84
C THR A 598 34.21 26.99 -9.96
N GLU A 599 34.13 26.31 -8.82
CA GLU A 599 33.04 26.48 -7.82
C GLU A 599 33.11 27.81 -7.02
N THR A 600 34.06 28.71 -7.30
CA THR A 600 34.23 29.97 -6.53
C THR A 600 33.96 31.26 -7.32
N GLY A 601 33.52 31.16 -8.57
CA GLY A 601 33.20 32.32 -9.40
C GLY A 601 31.77 32.83 -9.21
N ARG A 602 31.52 33.65 -8.17
CA ARG A 602 30.31 34.51 -8.13
C ARG A 602 30.20 35.28 -9.46
N PRO A 603 29.06 35.24 -10.18
CA PRO A 603 28.84 36.17 -11.28
C PRO A 603 28.81 37.59 -10.71
N SER A 604 29.89 38.34 -10.91
CA SER A 604 29.99 39.73 -10.54
C SER A 604 29.09 40.55 -11.46
N LYS A 605 27.94 40.99 -10.89
CA LYS A 605 26.88 41.87 -11.40
C LYS A 605 25.58 41.13 -11.75
N ILE A 606 24.76 40.91 -10.71
CA ILE A 606 23.30 40.84 -10.86
C ILE A 606 22.87 42.16 -11.52
N PRO A 607 22.22 42.16 -12.69
CA PRO A 607 21.68 43.39 -13.25
C PRO A 607 20.65 43.97 -12.26
N LYS A 608 20.86 45.21 -11.81
CA LYS A 608 19.85 45.94 -11.05
C LYS A 608 18.66 46.21 -11.99
N PHE A 609 17.67 45.33 -11.98
CA PHE A 609 16.39 45.59 -12.63
C PHE A 609 15.50 46.47 -11.74
N GLU A 610 14.75 47.36 -12.38
CA GLU A 610 13.60 48.09 -11.82
C GLU A 610 12.67 47.14 -11.03
N PRO A 611 11.85 47.64 -10.08
CA PRO A 611 11.00 46.78 -9.24
C PRO A 611 10.14 45.86 -10.10
N SER A 612 10.55 44.59 -10.17
CA SER A 612 9.89 43.57 -10.96
C SER A 612 8.50 43.33 -10.37
N PRO A 613 7.45 43.20 -11.20
CA PRO A 613 6.07 43.01 -10.74
C PRO A 613 5.81 41.62 -10.12
N LEU A 614 6.84 40.78 -9.99
CA LEU A 614 6.77 39.40 -9.52
C LEU A 614 6.82 39.30 -7.98
N PRO A 615 6.25 38.25 -7.38
CA PRO A 615 6.18 38.10 -5.93
C PRO A 615 7.57 37.95 -5.31
N GLN A 616 7.76 38.51 -4.11
CA GLN A 616 9.00 38.44 -3.35
C GLN A 616 8.90 37.30 -2.32
N GLY A 617 9.66 36.22 -2.53
CA GLY A 617 9.70 35.08 -1.63
C GLY A 617 10.56 33.94 -2.18
N ASP A 618 10.91 33.00 -1.31
CA ASP A 618 11.69 31.82 -1.66
C ASP A 618 10.81 30.71 -2.22
N ILE A 619 11.27 30.03 -3.27
CA ILE A 619 10.62 28.82 -3.78
C ILE A 619 11.01 27.64 -2.89
N ARG A 620 10.02 26.93 -2.35
CA ARG A 620 10.20 25.83 -1.39
C ARG A 620 9.48 24.56 -1.81
N TRP A 621 10.12 23.43 -1.55
CA TRP A 621 9.62 22.09 -1.78
C TRP A 621 9.92 21.20 -0.58
N GLY A 622 8.94 20.95 0.30
CA GLY A 622 9.22 20.23 1.55
C GLY A 622 10.32 20.93 2.34
N PHE A 623 11.45 20.26 2.55
CA PHE A 623 12.65 20.81 3.20
C PHE A 623 13.67 21.37 2.23
N LEU A 624 13.34 21.48 0.95
CA LEU A 624 14.19 22.06 -0.07
C LEU A 624 13.81 23.51 -0.36
N LYS A 625 14.81 24.35 -0.60
CA LYS A 625 14.70 25.72 -1.06
C LYS A 625 15.50 25.89 -2.36
N LEU A 626 14.93 26.52 -3.38
CA LEU A 626 15.65 26.80 -4.62
C LEU A 626 16.63 27.96 -4.41
N ASP A 627 17.93 27.70 -4.55
CA ASP A 627 18.97 28.73 -4.46
C ASP A 627 19.16 29.45 -5.80
N GLU A 628 19.08 30.78 -5.79
CA GLU A 628 19.19 31.60 -7.02
C GLU A 628 20.60 31.61 -7.63
N GLY A 629 21.64 31.51 -6.79
CA GLY A 629 23.03 31.59 -7.23
C GLY A 629 23.50 30.31 -7.92
N ILE A 630 23.15 29.16 -7.35
CA ILE A 630 23.52 27.83 -7.84
C ILE A 630 22.50 27.32 -8.85
N GLY A 631 21.23 27.73 -8.71
CA GLY A 631 20.10 27.24 -9.51
C GLY A 631 19.80 25.76 -9.27
N ARG A 632 19.89 25.34 -8.01
CA ARG A 632 19.56 23.99 -7.52
C ARG A 632 18.79 24.10 -6.21
N PHE A 633 18.03 23.06 -5.90
CA PHE A 633 17.39 22.94 -4.59
C PHE A 633 18.44 22.58 -3.53
N ILE A 634 18.46 23.35 -2.44
CA ILE A 634 19.29 23.16 -1.25
C ILE A 634 18.40 22.86 -0.04
N VAL A 635 18.93 22.18 0.97
CA VAL A 635 18.16 21.84 2.17
C VAL A 635 18.04 23.03 3.13
N ASP A 636 16.83 23.24 3.67
CA ASP A 636 16.51 24.20 4.73
C ASP A 636 16.75 23.57 6.10
N GLU A 637 17.95 23.80 6.64
CA GLU A 637 18.42 23.22 7.91
C GLU A 637 17.52 23.55 9.12
N SER A 638 16.79 24.67 9.09
CA SER A 638 15.94 25.09 10.22
C SER A 638 14.74 24.17 10.45
N GLN A 639 14.21 23.59 9.38
CA GLN A 639 13.06 22.67 9.45
C GLN A 639 13.48 21.27 9.93
N ILE A 640 14.74 20.90 9.69
CA ILE A 640 15.29 19.62 10.13
C ILE A 640 15.39 19.57 11.65
N ASP A 641 15.80 20.66 12.31
CA ASP A 641 15.94 20.71 13.76
C ASP A 641 14.61 20.42 14.49
N VAL A 642 13.52 21.02 14.01
CA VAL A 642 12.16 20.79 14.54
C VAL A 642 11.76 19.32 14.33
N HIS A 643 12.12 18.77 13.18
CA HIS A 643 11.79 17.40 12.81
C HIS A 643 12.58 16.35 13.62
N ILE A 644 13.85 16.62 13.94
CA ILE A 644 14.68 15.77 14.79
C ILE A 644 14.08 15.66 16.19
N GLN A 645 13.55 16.76 16.74
CA GLN A 645 12.89 16.74 18.05
C GLN A 645 11.62 15.88 18.05
N GLU A 646 10.83 15.95 16.99
CA GLU A 646 9.62 15.13 16.84
C GLU A 646 9.95 13.64 16.68
N LEU A 647 10.95 13.30 15.84
CA LEU A 647 11.42 11.92 15.70
C LEU A 647 11.94 11.36 17.03
N ARG A 648 12.73 12.14 17.78
CA ARG A 648 13.21 11.74 19.11
C ARG A 648 12.05 11.42 20.05
N ARG A 649 10.98 12.21 20.04
CA ARG A 649 9.79 11.97 20.87
C ARG A 649 9.07 10.68 20.48
N GLN A 650 8.89 10.44 19.18
CA GLN A 650 8.23 9.24 18.67
C GLN A 650 9.01 7.97 19.01
N LEU A 651 10.33 7.99 18.81
CA LEU A 651 11.20 6.87 19.14
C LEU A 651 11.27 6.61 20.66
N ALA A 652 11.22 7.66 21.48
CA ALA A 652 11.19 7.53 22.95
C ALA A 652 9.88 6.93 23.48
N ALA A 653 8.77 7.07 22.74
CA ALA A 653 7.48 6.48 23.11
C ALA A 653 7.43 4.95 22.88
N CYS A 654 8.33 4.39 22.08
CA CYS A 654 8.40 2.97 21.77
C CYS A 654 8.97 2.17 22.97
N LYS A 655 8.19 1.21 23.49
CA LYS A 655 8.57 0.37 24.65
C LYS A 655 9.18 -0.98 24.28
N SER A 656 9.27 -1.32 23.00
CA SER A 656 9.86 -2.57 22.52
C SER A 656 10.74 -2.31 21.29
N ILE A 657 11.81 -3.09 21.14
CA ILE A 657 12.73 -2.99 20.01
C ILE A 657 12.02 -3.18 18.66
N PHE A 658 11.08 -4.14 18.54
CA PHE A 658 10.33 -4.34 17.28
C PHE A 658 9.43 -3.14 16.95
N SER A 659 8.76 -2.57 17.96
CA SER A 659 7.95 -1.35 17.77
C SER A 659 8.81 -0.15 17.34
N TRP A 660 10.02 -0.05 17.89
CA TRP A 660 11.00 0.98 17.55
C TRP A 660 11.46 0.84 16.09
N VAL A 661 11.84 -0.37 15.67
CA VAL A 661 12.26 -0.64 14.29
C VAL A 661 11.13 -0.38 13.30
N GLN A 662 9.89 -0.74 13.64
CA GLN A 662 8.73 -0.47 12.80
C GLN A 662 8.45 1.04 12.66
N ALA A 663 8.52 1.79 13.77
CA ALA A 663 8.38 3.24 13.76
C ALA A 663 9.46 3.90 12.89
N TRP A 664 10.73 3.50 13.07
CA TRP A 664 11.85 3.96 12.27
C TRP A 664 11.66 3.68 10.77
N ASN A 665 11.35 2.44 10.40
CA ASN A 665 11.18 2.04 8.99
C ASN A 665 10.04 2.82 8.33
N THR A 666 8.90 2.96 9.02
CA THR A 666 7.74 3.72 8.52
C THR A 666 8.08 5.20 8.34
N TYR A 667 8.79 5.75 9.32
CA TYR A 667 9.21 7.14 9.29
C TYR A 667 10.18 7.42 8.15
N MET A 668 11.26 6.63 8.04
CA MET A 668 12.30 6.85 7.04
C MET A 668 11.79 6.67 5.61
N ALA A 669 10.87 5.72 5.38
CA ALA A 669 10.22 5.55 4.10
C ALA A 669 9.48 6.83 3.66
N ARG A 670 8.70 7.42 4.57
CA ARG A 670 7.92 8.65 4.32
C ARG A 670 8.76 9.91 4.33
N PHE A 671 9.83 9.94 5.11
CA PHE A 671 10.65 11.12 5.32
C PHE A 671 11.36 11.54 4.03
N ILE A 672 11.98 10.57 3.34
CA ILE A 672 12.75 10.81 2.11
C ILE A 672 11.80 11.18 0.98
N SER A 673 10.73 10.39 0.79
CA SER A 673 9.74 10.64 -0.26
C SER A 673 9.08 12.01 -0.09
N ASN A 674 8.60 12.36 1.10
CA ASN A 674 7.83 13.59 1.30
C ASN A 674 8.67 14.87 1.25
N ASN A 675 9.89 14.86 1.82
CA ASN A 675 10.63 16.09 2.07
C ASN A 675 11.71 16.41 1.04
N PHE A 676 12.35 15.40 0.44
CA PHE A 676 13.46 15.59 -0.52
C PHE A 676 13.11 15.20 -1.96
N GLY A 677 11.95 14.56 -2.15
CA GLY A 677 11.51 14.04 -3.44
C GLY A 677 12.33 12.83 -3.91
N LYS A 678 11.80 12.08 -4.87
CA LYS A 678 12.53 10.96 -5.49
C LYS A 678 13.77 11.49 -6.24
N PRO A 679 14.95 10.84 -6.15
CA PRO A 679 16.10 11.20 -6.96
C PRO A 679 15.79 11.11 -8.47
N ALA A 680 16.31 12.05 -9.26
CA ALA A 680 16.19 12.09 -10.72
C ALA A 680 17.50 12.51 -11.37
N LEU A 681 17.70 12.14 -12.63
CA LEU A 681 18.90 12.53 -13.39
C LEU A 681 19.08 14.05 -13.45
N CYS A 682 17.99 14.84 -13.52
CA CYS A 682 18.03 16.31 -13.49
C CYS A 682 18.53 16.93 -12.18
N LEU A 683 18.36 16.27 -11.04
CA LEU A 683 18.84 16.74 -9.73
C LEU A 683 20.36 16.52 -9.57
N GLY A 684 20.88 15.48 -10.24
CA GLY A 684 22.30 15.14 -10.26
C GLY A 684 22.84 14.57 -8.94
N ARG A 685 24.16 14.27 -8.93
CA ARG A 685 24.86 13.71 -7.75
C ARG A 685 24.81 14.61 -6.51
N PRO A 686 24.96 15.95 -6.62
CA PRO A 686 25.02 16.81 -5.43
C PRO A 686 23.74 16.76 -4.60
N HIS A 687 22.58 16.53 -5.22
CA HIS A 687 21.32 16.36 -4.47
C HIS A 687 21.34 15.12 -3.59
N ILE A 688 21.80 13.98 -4.13
CA ILE A 688 21.91 12.74 -3.35
C ILE A 688 22.94 12.92 -2.23
N GLU A 689 24.08 13.55 -2.50
CA GLU A 689 25.11 13.82 -1.48
C GLU A 689 24.59 14.73 -0.37
N MET A 690 23.78 15.72 -0.72
CA MET A 690 23.11 16.60 0.23
C MET A 690 22.11 15.83 1.11
N VAL A 691 21.27 14.97 0.52
CA VAL A 691 20.35 14.11 1.28
C VAL A 691 21.12 13.15 2.20
N LEU A 692 22.19 12.52 1.71
CA LEU A 692 23.07 11.66 2.52
C LEU A 692 23.71 12.43 3.68
N SER A 693 24.18 13.66 3.45
CA SER A 693 24.76 14.49 4.51
C SER A 693 23.72 14.90 5.56
N THR A 694 22.49 15.15 5.14
CA THR A 694 21.35 15.48 6.01
C THR A 694 20.95 14.28 6.86
N LEU A 695 20.83 13.09 6.24
CA LEU A 695 20.55 11.85 6.97
C LEU A 695 21.64 11.54 8.00
N LYS A 696 22.91 11.73 7.62
CA LYS A 696 24.05 11.58 8.55
C LYS A 696 23.95 12.55 9.73
N ARG A 697 23.54 13.80 9.48
CA ARG A 697 23.31 14.80 10.53
C ARG A 697 22.17 14.36 11.46
N ILE A 698 21.03 13.95 10.91
CA ILE A 698 19.88 13.47 11.68
C ILE A 698 20.28 12.30 12.58
N GLU A 699 20.98 11.30 12.05
CA GLU A 699 21.48 10.18 12.87
C GLU A 699 22.46 10.65 13.95
N SER A 700 23.41 11.54 13.61
CA SER A 700 24.40 12.05 14.57
C SER A 700 23.76 12.84 15.71
N GLU A 701 22.73 13.63 15.43
CA GLU A 701 22.03 14.43 16.45
C GLU A 701 21.06 13.61 17.28
N LEU A 702 20.38 12.62 16.69
CA LEU A 702 19.48 11.72 17.41
C LEU A 702 20.22 10.84 18.41
N PHE A 703 21.37 10.27 17.97
CA PHE A 703 22.12 9.25 18.70
C PHE A 703 23.46 9.75 19.26
N ALA A 704 23.62 11.07 19.44
CA ALA A 704 24.76 11.62 20.16
C ALA A 704 24.84 11.01 21.57
N VAL A 705 25.98 10.38 21.89
CA VAL A 705 26.21 9.77 23.20
C VAL A 705 26.59 10.88 24.19
N ASP A 706 25.82 11.03 25.27
CA ASP A 706 26.16 11.88 26.41
C ASP A 706 27.39 11.30 27.14
N GLY A 707 28.59 11.60 26.63
CA GLY A 707 29.84 11.21 27.28
C GLY A 707 30.99 10.89 26.33
N GLY A 708 31.50 11.89 25.61
CA GLY A 708 32.93 12.04 25.27
C GLY A 708 33.70 10.91 24.56
N SER A 709 33.09 9.81 24.10
CA SER A 709 33.75 8.84 23.23
C SER A 709 33.57 9.23 21.76
N ALA A 710 34.66 9.19 20.99
CA ALA A 710 34.87 9.95 19.76
C ALA A 710 34.21 9.39 18.49
N SER A 711 33.07 8.69 18.60
CA SER A 711 32.33 8.16 17.45
C SER A 711 30.85 8.54 17.57
N PRO A 712 30.22 9.20 16.56
CA PRO A 712 28.78 9.33 16.54
C PRO A 712 28.16 7.93 16.54
N GLY A 713 27.31 7.62 17.54
CA GLY A 713 26.69 6.31 17.66
C GLY A 713 25.77 6.06 16.47
N SER A 714 25.97 4.97 15.74
CA SER A 714 25.05 4.58 14.67
C SER A 714 23.69 4.14 15.23
N VAL A 715 22.66 4.05 14.38
CA VAL A 715 21.37 3.44 14.77
C VAL A 715 21.57 2.03 15.34
N ALA A 716 22.47 1.26 14.73
CA ALA A 716 22.82 -0.08 15.19
C ALA A 716 23.49 -0.04 16.57
N ASP A 717 24.35 0.94 16.86
CA ASP A 717 24.96 1.10 18.18
C ASP A 717 23.95 1.48 19.26
N HIS A 718 22.99 2.34 18.94
CA HIS A 718 21.90 2.66 19.85
C HIS A 718 21.06 1.42 20.19
N LEU A 719 20.68 0.64 19.18
CA LEU A 719 19.96 -0.61 19.38
C LEU A 719 20.81 -1.65 20.12
N ARG A 720 22.10 -1.73 19.84
CA ARG A 720 23.05 -2.60 20.56
C ARG A 720 23.16 -2.23 22.03
N LEU A 721 23.23 -0.94 22.37
CA LEU A 721 23.21 -0.45 23.75
C LEU A 721 21.88 -0.74 24.45
N ALA A 722 20.75 -0.53 23.75
CA ALA A 722 19.42 -0.84 24.27
C ALA A 722 19.26 -2.35 24.54
N ILE A 723 19.72 -3.20 23.62
CA ILE A 723 19.73 -4.66 23.78
C ILE A 723 20.65 -5.08 24.92
N SER A 724 21.86 -4.52 25.00
CA SER A 724 22.82 -4.85 26.07
C SER A 724 22.25 -4.49 27.44
N LYS A 725 21.58 -3.34 27.58
CA LYS A 725 20.94 -2.91 28.83
C LYS A 725 19.74 -3.79 29.23
N ASN A 726 18.93 -4.21 28.25
CA ASN A 726 17.69 -4.94 28.52
C ASN A 726 17.87 -6.47 28.59
N PHE A 727 18.87 -7.03 27.90
CA PHE A 727 19.03 -8.48 27.72
C PHE A 727 20.42 -9.04 28.08
N ASP A 728 21.38 -8.20 28.49
CA ASP A 728 22.75 -8.58 28.90
C ASP A 728 23.54 -9.34 27.82
N ILE A 729 23.35 -8.95 26.55
CA ILE A 729 24.07 -9.50 25.39
C ILE A 729 24.83 -8.36 24.71
N ALA A 730 26.16 -8.45 24.71
CA ALA A 730 27.04 -7.43 24.14
C ALA A 730 27.59 -7.80 22.74
N ASP A 731 27.64 -9.09 22.42
CA ASP A 731 28.25 -9.59 21.19
C ASP A 731 27.16 -9.90 20.14
N LEU A 732 26.80 -8.92 19.30
CA LEU A 732 25.87 -9.05 18.16
C LEU A 732 26.48 -8.45 16.88
N PRO A 733 26.50 -9.19 15.75
CA PRO A 733 27.03 -8.69 14.49
C PRO A 733 26.08 -7.67 13.85
N ASP A 734 26.59 -6.78 13.00
CA ASP A 734 25.75 -5.73 12.39
C ASP A 734 24.69 -6.30 11.45
N GLY A 735 24.98 -7.45 10.82
CA GLY A 735 24.04 -8.19 9.98
C GLY A 735 22.74 -8.56 10.70
N PHE A 736 22.76 -8.71 12.03
CA PHE A 736 21.55 -8.96 12.83
C PHE A 736 20.51 -7.84 12.68
N PHE A 737 20.93 -6.57 12.64
CA PHE A 737 19.98 -5.46 12.59
C PHE A 737 19.32 -5.35 11.22
N TYR A 738 20.08 -5.51 10.14
CA TYR A 738 19.63 -5.23 8.78
C TYR A 738 19.09 -6.44 8.02
N PHE A 739 19.45 -7.67 8.40
CA PHE A 739 18.96 -8.86 7.72
C PHE A 739 17.45 -9.06 7.96
N PRO A 740 16.72 -9.65 7.00
CA PRO A 740 15.31 -9.97 7.16
C PRO A 740 15.04 -10.89 8.36
N GLU A 741 13.82 -10.85 8.87
CA GLU A 741 13.46 -11.70 10.02
C GLU A 741 13.57 -13.18 9.72
N GLU A 742 13.37 -13.61 8.46
CA GLU A 742 13.53 -15.00 8.04
C GLU A 742 14.94 -15.56 8.31
N TYR A 743 15.95 -14.69 8.39
CA TYR A 743 17.35 -15.06 8.66
C TYR A 743 17.75 -14.85 10.12
N GLY A 744 16.80 -14.49 10.98
CA GLY A 744 17.02 -14.17 12.39
C GLY A 744 17.48 -12.73 12.65
N GLY A 745 17.23 -11.81 11.71
CA GLY A 745 17.51 -10.38 11.87
C GLY A 745 16.28 -9.54 12.22
N LEU A 746 16.44 -8.22 12.37
CA LEU A 746 15.37 -7.27 12.74
C LEU A 746 14.74 -6.51 11.56
N ALA A 747 15.26 -6.70 10.34
CA ALA A 747 14.87 -5.96 9.14
C ALA A 747 14.84 -4.43 9.31
N LEU A 748 15.82 -3.87 10.02
CA LEU A 748 16.03 -2.43 10.07
C LEU A 748 16.35 -1.91 8.66
N THR A 749 15.64 -0.89 8.23
CA THR A 749 15.87 -0.28 6.91
C THR A 749 17.02 0.72 7.01
N ASN A 750 18.03 0.56 6.14
CA ASN A 750 19.12 1.50 5.98
C ASN A 750 18.83 2.46 4.81
N PRO A 751 18.45 3.73 5.07
CA PRO A 751 18.10 4.66 4.00
C PRO A 751 19.27 5.05 3.08
N PHE A 752 20.53 4.88 3.53
CA PHE A 752 21.71 5.26 2.74
C PHE A 752 21.97 4.32 1.58
N VAL A 753 21.62 3.03 1.71
CA VAL A 753 21.98 2.00 0.72
C VAL A 753 21.38 2.29 -0.65
N SER A 754 20.06 2.53 -0.72
CA SER A 754 19.39 2.83 -2.00
C SER A 754 19.93 4.13 -2.62
N LEU A 755 20.14 5.17 -1.81
CA LEU A 755 20.70 6.44 -2.27
C LEU A 755 22.13 6.31 -2.81
N ILE A 756 23.00 5.54 -2.17
CA ILE A 756 24.37 5.29 -2.64
C ILE A 756 24.34 4.45 -3.92
N SER A 757 23.50 3.41 -4.01
CA SER A 757 23.33 2.62 -5.23
C SER A 757 22.85 3.48 -6.41
N MET A 758 21.97 4.46 -6.18
CA MET A 758 21.56 5.44 -7.19
C MET A 758 22.69 6.42 -7.55
N ARG A 759 23.50 6.84 -6.57
CA ARG A 759 24.66 7.72 -6.79
C ARG A 759 25.69 7.10 -7.74
N GLU A 760 25.94 5.79 -7.63
CA GLU A 760 26.81 5.06 -8.56
C GLU A 760 26.23 4.96 -9.97
N GLY A 761 24.90 4.90 -10.09
CA GLY A 761 24.18 4.93 -11.36
C GLY A 761 24.29 6.27 -12.10
N LEU A 762 24.46 7.38 -11.37
CA LEU A 762 24.57 8.74 -11.91
C LEU A 762 25.93 9.00 -12.56
N LYS A 763 26.33 8.28 -13.61
CA LYS A 763 27.66 8.45 -14.25
C LYS A 763 27.84 9.77 -15.01
N THR A 764 26.73 10.43 -15.38
CA THR A 764 26.76 11.66 -16.18
C THR A 764 26.03 12.78 -15.45
N THR A 765 26.55 14.01 -15.59
CA THR A 765 25.89 15.21 -15.05
C THR A 765 24.76 15.66 -15.98
N PRO A 766 23.74 16.36 -15.47
CA PRO A 766 22.68 16.94 -16.30
C PRO A 766 23.21 17.78 -17.47
N GLU A 767 24.26 18.58 -17.20
CA GLU A 767 24.94 19.40 -18.20
C GLU A 767 25.56 18.55 -19.31
N ARG A 768 26.20 17.42 -18.95
CA ARG A 768 26.82 16.53 -19.92
C ARG A 768 25.79 15.83 -20.80
N ILE A 769 24.62 15.48 -20.26
CA ILE A 769 23.50 14.91 -21.04
C ILE A 769 23.06 15.89 -22.14
N LEU A 770 22.89 17.17 -21.80
CA LEU A 770 22.54 18.21 -22.77
C LEU A 770 23.69 18.49 -23.76
N GLN A 771 24.94 18.56 -23.30
CA GLN A 771 26.11 18.72 -24.18
C GLN A 771 26.20 17.59 -25.22
N ASN A 772 26.01 16.34 -24.80
CA ASN A 772 26.05 15.20 -25.72
C ASN A 772 24.94 15.30 -26.78
N ALA A 773 23.77 15.84 -26.42
CA ALA A 773 22.69 16.10 -27.36
C ALA A 773 23.09 17.18 -28.37
N PHE A 774 23.66 18.31 -27.93
CA PHE A 774 24.12 19.37 -28.83
C PHE A 774 25.24 18.90 -29.76
N ILE A 775 26.21 18.12 -29.27
CA ILE A 775 27.27 17.52 -30.10
C ILE A 775 26.67 16.57 -31.15
N ALA A 776 25.66 15.79 -30.76
CA ALA A 776 24.96 14.92 -31.70
C ALA A 776 24.18 15.72 -32.76
N GLU A 777 23.58 16.85 -32.40
CA GLU A 777 22.95 17.79 -33.35
C GLU A 777 23.98 18.43 -34.30
N GLU A 778 25.17 18.81 -33.83
CA GLU A 778 26.26 19.31 -34.69
C GLU A 778 26.73 18.25 -35.68
N LYS A 779 26.80 16.98 -35.25
CA LYS A 779 27.12 15.85 -36.13
C LYS A 779 26.03 15.63 -37.19
N GLU A 780 24.76 15.77 -36.81
CA GLU A 780 23.62 15.70 -37.73
C GLU A 780 23.68 16.84 -38.75
N TYR A 781 24.00 18.06 -38.32
CA TYR A 781 24.26 19.20 -39.19
C TYR A 781 25.40 18.93 -40.19
N ALA A 782 26.55 18.42 -39.72
CA ALA A 782 27.68 18.10 -40.59
C ALA A 782 27.32 17.03 -41.63
N THR A 783 26.59 15.99 -41.22
CA THR A 783 26.11 14.92 -42.11
C THR A 783 25.11 15.46 -43.14
N ALA A 784 24.20 16.33 -42.73
CA ALA A 784 23.24 16.97 -43.62
C ALA A 784 23.93 17.90 -44.64
N LYS A 785 24.96 18.63 -44.20
CA LYS A 785 25.78 19.47 -45.06
C LYS A 785 26.55 18.65 -46.12
N GLU A 786 27.22 17.58 -45.71
CA GLU A 786 27.94 16.67 -46.62
C GLU A 786 26.98 16.03 -47.64
N LYS A 787 25.78 15.65 -47.19
CA LYS A 787 24.73 15.11 -48.08
C LYS A 787 24.26 16.14 -49.09
N TYR A 788 24.06 17.39 -48.69
CA TYR A 788 23.71 18.48 -49.60
C TYR A 788 24.83 18.77 -50.61
N GLU A 789 26.09 18.82 -50.15
CA GLU A 789 27.26 19.04 -51.02
C GLU A 789 27.46 17.90 -52.04
N SER A 790 27.11 16.67 -51.69
CA SER A 790 27.24 15.50 -52.56
C SER A 790 26.06 15.25 -53.51
N GLN A 791 24.81 15.48 -53.06
CA GLN A 791 23.59 15.13 -53.79
C GLN A 791 22.78 16.34 -54.30
N GLY A 792 23.17 17.56 -53.93
CA GLY A 792 22.46 18.79 -54.26
C GLY A 792 21.25 19.06 -53.35
N PRO A 793 20.30 19.93 -53.75
CA PRO A 793 19.06 20.15 -53.01
C PRO A 793 18.05 19.00 -53.20
N ASN A 794 17.10 18.89 -52.28
CA ASN A 794 16.05 17.87 -52.36
C ASN A 794 15.15 18.05 -53.61
N GLN A 795 15.27 17.14 -54.58
CA GLN A 795 14.56 17.21 -55.87
C GLN A 795 13.02 17.16 -55.76
N THR A 796 12.47 16.60 -54.68
CA THR A 796 11.01 16.61 -54.44
C THR A 796 10.46 17.99 -54.05
N SER A 797 11.31 18.94 -53.63
CA SER A 797 10.92 20.31 -53.33
C SER A 797 11.05 21.27 -54.52
N LEU A 798 11.70 20.85 -55.62
CA LEU A 798 11.87 21.68 -56.83
C LEU A 798 10.56 21.88 -57.62
N THR A 799 9.55 21.04 -57.43
CA THR A 799 8.22 21.19 -58.07
C THR A 799 7.40 22.36 -57.52
N VAL A 800 7.73 22.90 -56.35
CA VAL A 800 7.06 24.07 -55.76
C VAL A 800 7.64 25.40 -56.29
N PHE A 801 8.89 25.40 -56.74
CA PHE A 801 9.56 26.61 -57.27
C PHE A 801 9.50 26.71 -58.81
N GLY A 802 9.00 25.68 -59.50
CA GLY A 802 8.94 25.60 -60.96
C GLY A 802 7.52 25.59 -61.53
N SER A 803 6.67 26.58 -61.19
CA SER A 803 5.44 26.82 -61.95
C SER A 803 5.44 28.24 -62.51
N ASP A 804 5.19 28.37 -63.81
CA ASP A 804 5.14 29.59 -64.61
C ASP A 804 4.01 30.56 -64.18
N SER A 805 4.09 31.13 -62.97
CA SER A 805 3.20 32.21 -62.53
C SER A 805 3.98 33.48 -62.18
N PRO A 806 3.73 34.64 -62.83
CA PRO A 806 4.54 35.86 -62.70
C PRO A 806 4.45 36.58 -61.34
N SER A 807 3.73 36.05 -60.34
CA SER A 807 3.34 36.81 -59.14
C SER A 807 3.96 36.38 -57.80
N MET A 808 4.81 35.35 -57.78
CA MET A 808 5.57 34.98 -56.56
C MET A 808 7.05 34.75 -56.84
N ARG A 809 7.80 35.84 -57.02
CA ARG A 809 9.25 35.83 -56.77
C ARG A 809 9.47 35.75 -55.26
N VAL A 810 9.39 34.57 -54.68
CA VAL A 810 10.13 34.29 -53.44
C VAL A 810 11.60 34.36 -53.85
N SER A 811 12.35 35.28 -53.23
CA SER A 811 13.80 35.38 -53.39
C SER A 811 14.42 33.99 -53.39
N THR A 812 15.09 33.63 -54.49
CA THR A 812 15.88 32.40 -54.59
C THR A 812 16.72 32.28 -53.31
N PRO A 813 16.58 31.19 -52.52
CA PRO A 813 17.49 30.94 -51.42
C PRO A 813 18.92 31.04 -51.97
N THR A 814 19.80 31.77 -51.30
CA THR A 814 21.24 31.68 -51.59
C THR A 814 21.63 30.20 -51.66
N ASN A 815 22.43 29.80 -52.65
CA ASN A 815 22.93 28.41 -52.81
C ASN A 815 23.85 27.95 -51.65
N GLU A 816 23.96 28.76 -50.60
CA GLU A 816 24.76 28.48 -49.43
C GLU A 816 23.92 27.71 -48.42
N PHE A 817 24.41 26.54 -48.02
CA PHE A 817 23.80 25.71 -46.99
C PHE A 817 23.63 26.51 -45.69
N MET A 818 22.54 26.27 -44.95
CA MET A 818 22.23 27.02 -43.74
C MET A 818 23.37 26.97 -42.71
N SER A 819 23.55 28.06 -41.96
CA SER A 819 24.52 28.09 -40.87
C SER A 819 24.08 27.18 -39.71
N LEU A 820 25.02 26.75 -38.87
CA LEU A 820 24.70 25.97 -37.65
C LEU A 820 23.73 26.74 -36.73
N GLU A 821 23.90 28.06 -36.61
CA GLU A 821 23.01 28.92 -35.82
C GLU A 821 21.57 28.94 -36.37
N GLU A 822 21.44 28.92 -37.70
CA GLU A 822 20.14 28.84 -38.38
C GLU A 822 19.50 27.46 -38.21
N PHE A 823 20.30 26.39 -38.28
CA PHE A 823 19.86 25.01 -38.08
C PHE A 823 19.32 24.77 -36.66
N MET A 824 20.01 25.29 -35.64
CA MET A 824 19.67 25.09 -34.23
C MET A 824 18.62 26.09 -33.69
N ARG A 825 18.23 27.10 -34.48
CA ARG A 825 17.35 28.20 -34.05
C ARG A 825 15.99 27.75 -33.48
N TYR A 826 15.46 26.63 -33.97
CA TYR A 826 14.16 26.08 -33.56
C TYR A 826 14.27 24.68 -32.95
N SER A 827 15.41 24.37 -32.30
CA SER A 827 15.73 23.05 -31.76
C SER A 827 14.62 22.45 -30.88
N GLU A 828 13.93 23.26 -30.06
CA GLU A 828 12.78 22.77 -29.25
C GLU A 828 11.65 22.15 -30.07
N SER A 829 11.43 22.62 -31.30
CA SER A 829 10.35 22.20 -32.19
C SER A 829 10.78 21.21 -33.27
N THR A 830 12.08 21.05 -33.51
CA THR A 830 12.62 20.22 -34.60
C THR A 830 13.51 19.07 -34.11
N SER A 831 14.14 19.18 -32.93
CA SER A 831 15.15 18.22 -32.47
C SER A 831 14.55 17.05 -31.70
N TYR A 832 14.73 15.85 -32.24
CA TYR A 832 14.42 14.60 -31.53
C TYR A 832 15.51 14.24 -30.51
N LEU A 833 16.77 14.58 -30.78
CA LEU A 833 17.89 14.31 -29.88
C LEU A 833 17.75 15.08 -28.56
N LEU A 834 17.38 16.37 -28.65
CA LEU A 834 17.14 17.20 -27.48
C LEU A 834 15.90 16.73 -26.70
N LYS A 835 14.86 16.21 -27.38
CA LYS A 835 13.72 15.55 -26.73
C LYS A 835 14.13 14.31 -25.94
N ASN A 836 14.98 13.45 -26.50
CA ASN A 836 15.47 12.26 -25.79
C ASN A 836 16.32 12.63 -24.57
N ALA A 837 17.17 13.65 -24.71
CA ALA A 837 17.93 14.20 -23.57
C ALA A 837 16.99 14.76 -22.49
N TYR A 838 15.95 15.49 -22.89
CA TYR A 838 14.93 16.01 -21.97
C TYR A 838 14.16 14.89 -21.24
N LYS A 839 13.75 13.83 -21.94
CA LYS A 839 13.15 12.65 -21.30
C LYS A 839 14.11 11.96 -20.33
N CYS A 840 15.37 11.79 -20.74
CA CYS A 840 16.40 11.21 -19.88
C CYS A 840 16.60 12.04 -18.61
N LEU A 841 16.55 13.38 -18.66
CA LEU A 841 16.64 14.22 -17.46
C LEU A 841 15.50 13.99 -16.46
N LEU A 842 14.31 13.60 -16.94
CA LEU A 842 13.15 13.30 -16.10
C LEU A 842 13.17 11.88 -15.52
N ASP A 843 14.00 10.99 -16.04
CA ASP A 843 14.08 9.60 -15.58
C ASP A 843 14.77 9.49 -14.20
N GLN A 844 14.40 8.44 -13.46
CA GLN A 844 15.03 8.09 -12.20
C GLN A 844 16.38 7.39 -12.44
N PRO A 845 17.40 7.61 -11.58
CA PRO A 845 18.67 6.93 -11.71
C PRO A 845 18.51 5.42 -11.49
N THR A 846 19.17 4.61 -12.31
CA THR A 846 19.19 3.16 -12.13
C THR A 846 20.01 2.80 -10.89
N GLU A 847 19.44 2.02 -9.98
CA GLU A 847 20.19 1.46 -8.86
C GLU A 847 21.23 0.45 -9.36
N VAL A 848 22.52 0.72 -9.11
CA VAL A 848 23.59 -0.23 -9.42
C VAL A 848 23.60 -1.29 -8.33
N PRO A 849 23.30 -2.57 -8.65
CA PRO A 849 23.33 -3.64 -7.66
C PRO A 849 24.78 -3.94 -7.23
N ALA A 850 24.94 -4.41 -6.00
CA ALA A 850 26.22 -4.92 -5.53
C ALA A 850 26.75 -6.05 -6.44
N ALA A 851 28.07 -6.12 -6.61
CA ALA A 851 28.71 -7.13 -7.43
C ALA A 851 28.66 -8.50 -6.74
N PHE A 852 28.47 -9.57 -7.53
CA PHE A 852 28.51 -10.94 -7.01
C PHE A 852 29.95 -11.43 -6.95
N THR A 853 30.62 -11.23 -5.83
CA THR A 853 32.03 -11.62 -5.65
C THR A 853 32.19 -13.14 -5.53
N PRO A 854 33.36 -13.72 -5.85
CA PRO A 854 33.60 -15.16 -5.70
C PRO A 854 33.47 -15.66 -4.25
N GLU A 855 33.79 -14.79 -3.28
CA GLU A 855 33.63 -15.06 -1.84
C GLU A 855 32.15 -15.17 -1.46
N LEU A 856 31.34 -14.23 -1.95
CA LEU A 856 29.90 -14.25 -1.75
C LEU A 856 29.22 -15.42 -2.49
N GLN A 857 29.70 -15.76 -3.69
CA GLN A 857 29.26 -16.94 -4.43
C GLN A 857 29.50 -18.22 -3.62
N ASN A 858 30.69 -18.37 -3.03
CA ASN A 858 30.99 -19.50 -2.15
C ASN A 858 30.12 -19.52 -0.89
N ALA A 859 29.79 -18.37 -0.32
CA ALA A 859 28.92 -18.27 0.86
C ALA A 859 27.46 -18.62 0.56
N VAL A 860 26.96 -18.17 -0.60
CA VAL A 860 25.62 -18.44 -1.10
C VAL A 860 25.47 -19.90 -1.53
N SER A 861 26.44 -20.47 -2.24
CA SER A 861 26.43 -21.89 -2.66
C SER A 861 26.56 -22.89 -1.50
N LYS A 862 27.04 -22.46 -0.33
CA LYS A 862 27.16 -23.31 0.88
C LYS A 862 25.94 -23.26 1.80
N ASN A 863 24.95 -22.40 1.55
CA ASN A 863 23.75 -22.29 2.37
C ASN A 863 22.54 -22.95 1.72
N GLU A 864 22.08 -24.08 2.27
CA GLU A 864 20.78 -24.69 1.92
C GLU A 864 19.58 -23.79 2.34
N ALA A 865 19.81 -22.78 3.19
CA ALA A 865 18.80 -21.88 3.75
C ALA A 865 18.44 -20.66 2.86
N MET A 866 18.61 -20.75 1.53
CA MET A 866 18.09 -19.76 0.57
C MET A 866 16.71 -20.17 0.01
N LYS A 867 15.80 -20.63 0.88
CA LYS A 867 14.41 -20.93 0.46
C LYS A 867 13.46 -19.72 0.51
N SER A 868 13.87 -18.59 1.10
CA SER A 868 13.00 -17.42 1.31
C SER A 868 13.47 -16.09 0.67
N LEU A 869 14.75 -15.95 0.27
CA LEU A 869 15.12 -14.98 -0.76
C LEU A 869 14.77 -15.57 -2.14
N PRO A 870 14.50 -14.74 -3.17
CA PRO A 870 14.34 -15.25 -4.53
C PRO A 870 15.51 -16.21 -4.82
N ALA A 871 15.20 -17.45 -5.24
CA ALA A 871 16.13 -18.58 -5.28
C ALA A 871 17.41 -18.35 -6.13
N ALA A 872 17.57 -17.17 -6.73
CA ALA A 872 18.75 -16.69 -7.42
C ALA A 872 19.07 -15.24 -7.04
N TRP A 873 20.36 -14.94 -6.85
CA TRP A 873 20.91 -13.58 -6.71
C TRP A 873 20.39 -12.61 -7.78
N SER A 874 20.05 -13.09 -8.98
CA SER A 874 19.46 -12.30 -10.06
C SER A 874 18.09 -11.71 -9.71
N ALA A 875 17.26 -12.42 -8.95
CA ALA A 875 15.89 -12.04 -8.63
C ALA A 875 15.75 -11.21 -7.34
N MET A 876 16.85 -10.99 -6.59
CA MET A 876 16.87 -10.08 -5.44
C MET A 876 16.81 -8.61 -5.86
N SER A 877 16.27 -7.74 -5.00
CA SER A 877 16.35 -6.28 -5.18
C SER A 877 17.78 -5.77 -5.00
N SER A 878 18.12 -4.62 -5.59
CA SER A 878 19.45 -4.01 -5.44
C SER A 878 19.76 -3.65 -3.97
N TYR A 879 18.74 -3.25 -3.20
CA TYR A 879 18.85 -3.04 -1.77
C TYR A 879 19.28 -4.32 -1.04
N SER A 880 18.56 -5.43 -1.24
CA SER A 880 18.87 -6.69 -0.56
C SER A 880 20.24 -7.24 -0.94
N LYS A 881 20.68 -7.08 -2.20
CA LYS A 881 22.04 -7.46 -2.64
C LYS A 881 23.12 -6.70 -1.89
N SER A 882 22.92 -5.39 -1.71
CA SER A 882 23.87 -4.52 -1.03
C SER A 882 23.94 -4.80 0.48
N ILE A 883 22.80 -5.08 1.13
CA ILE A 883 22.78 -5.50 2.54
C ILE A 883 23.53 -6.82 2.73
N VAL A 884 23.31 -7.81 1.85
CA VAL A 884 24.03 -9.09 1.94
C VAL A 884 25.52 -8.89 1.73
N GLU A 885 25.94 -8.10 0.73
CA GLU A 885 27.35 -7.79 0.54
C GLU A 885 27.97 -7.17 1.79
N LEU A 886 27.35 -6.13 2.37
CA LEU A 886 27.97 -5.39 3.47
C LEU A 886 28.19 -6.23 4.73
N TYR A 887 27.28 -7.17 5.03
CA TYR A 887 27.26 -7.87 6.32
C TYR A 887 27.47 -9.39 6.23
N HIS A 888 27.67 -9.99 5.05
CA HIS A 888 27.84 -11.45 4.94
C HIS A 888 29.05 -11.98 5.72
N ALA A 889 30.18 -11.28 5.71
CA ALA A 889 31.43 -11.76 6.30
C ALA A 889 31.31 -11.99 7.82
N GLU A 890 30.69 -11.06 8.54
CA GLU A 890 30.46 -11.18 9.98
C GLU A 890 29.48 -12.31 10.32
N MET A 891 28.39 -12.42 9.55
CA MET A 891 27.39 -13.47 9.73
C MET A 891 28.01 -14.86 9.54
N ILE A 892 28.83 -15.02 8.50
CA ILE A 892 29.55 -16.28 8.23
C ILE A 892 30.58 -16.57 9.32
N SER A 893 31.34 -15.57 9.77
CA SER A 893 32.34 -15.76 10.82
C SER A 893 31.73 -16.20 12.14
N LYS A 894 30.51 -15.76 12.45
CA LYS A 894 29.85 -16.03 13.74
C LYS A 894 28.93 -17.24 13.73
N TYR A 895 28.19 -17.46 12.65
CA TYR A 895 27.19 -18.53 12.55
C TYR A 895 27.54 -19.62 11.54
N GLY A 896 28.66 -19.49 10.82
CA GLY A 896 29.07 -20.45 9.78
C GLY A 896 28.22 -20.38 8.49
N GLY A 897 27.35 -19.38 8.36
CA GLY A 897 26.46 -19.17 7.21
C GLY A 897 25.72 -17.83 7.29
N LEU A 898 24.87 -17.52 6.30
CA LEU A 898 24.13 -16.26 6.22
C LEU A 898 22.95 -16.20 7.20
N ALA A 899 22.35 -17.35 7.51
CA ALA A 899 21.25 -17.45 8.47
C ALA A 899 21.80 -17.59 9.90
N ALA A 900 21.44 -16.65 10.78
CA ALA A 900 21.80 -16.74 12.20
C ALA A 900 21.06 -17.88 12.91
N VAL A 901 19.93 -18.32 12.35
CA VAL A 901 19.03 -19.31 12.94
C VAL A 901 18.38 -20.16 11.85
N GLU A 902 18.00 -21.39 12.18
CA GLU A 902 17.20 -22.23 11.28
C GLU A 902 15.74 -21.78 11.28
N ASP A 903 15.14 -21.64 10.09
CA ASP A 903 13.77 -21.15 9.85
C ASP A 903 12.73 -21.76 10.81
N LYS A 904 12.82 -23.06 11.07
CA LYS A 904 11.88 -23.82 11.93
C LYS A 904 11.91 -23.40 13.42
N THR A 905 12.96 -22.74 13.87
CA THR A 905 13.16 -22.36 15.28
C THR A 905 12.74 -20.92 15.58
N LEU A 906 12.46 -20.11 14.55
CA LEU A 906 11.99 -18.73 14.71
C LEU A 906 10.45 -18.65 14.73
N PRO A 907 9.84 -17.79 15.56
CA PRO A 907 8.39 -17.58 15.60
C PRO A 907 7.93 -16.63 14.47
N LEU A 908 8.34 -16.88 13.21
CA LEU A 908 8.05 -15.99 12.08
C LEU A 908 6.55 -15.75 11.85
N GLY A 909 5.71 -16.76 12.10
CA GLY A 909 4.26 -16.62 12.03
C GLY A 909 3.73 -15.56 13.01
N VAL A 910 4.25 -15.52 14.24
CA VAL A 910 3.85 -14.53 15.25
C VAL A 910 4.29 -13.13 14.83
N VAL A 911 5.54 -12.99 14.36
CA VAL A 911 6.08 -11.72 13.87
C VAL A 911 5.27 -11.19 12.68
N LYS A 912 4.95 -12.05 11.70
CA LYS A 912 4.10 -11.69 10.55
C LYS A 912 2.71 -11.28 11.00
N ILE A 913 2.09 -12.03 11.93
CA ILE A 913 0.78 -11.69 12.48
C ILE A 913 0.82 -10.32 13.18
N LEU A 914 1.81 -10.06 14.04
CA LEU A 914 1.96 -8.77 14.75
C LEU A 914 2.21 -7.60 13.80
N LYS A 915 2.98 -7.80 12.72
CA LYS A 915 3.10 -6.82 11.64
C LYS A 915 1.79 -6.62 10.87
N GLN A 916 1.03 -7.69 10.64
CA GLN A 916 -0.26 -7.72 9.93
C GLN A 916 -1.47 -7.39 10.82
N GLU A 917 -1.28 -6.98 12.09
CA GLU A 917 -2.38 -6.61 13.00
C GLU A 917 -3.27 -5.49 12.47
N LYS A 918 -2.89 -4.85 11.35
CA LYS A 918 -3.68 -3.85 10.66
C LYS A 918 -4.62 -4.41 9.57
N ASP A 919 -4.41 -5.62 9.03
CA ASP A 919 -5.22 -6.16 7.90
C ASP A 919 -5.38 -7.71 7.91
N GLY A 920 -6.49 -8.24 8.46
CA GLY A 920 -7.13 -9.54 8.04
C GLY A 920 -6.64 -10.90 8.62
N ARG A 921 -6.92 -11.22 9.91
CA ARG A 921 -6.26 -12.33 10.65
C ARG A 921 -6.91 -13.73 10.77
N PHE A 922 -8.15 -13.99 10.37
CA PHE A 922 -8.82 -15.27 10.71
C PHE A 922 -8.50 -16.45 9.77
N PHE A 923 -8.77 -16.30 8.46
CA PHE A 923 -8.64 -17.40 7.50
C PHE A 923 -7.19 -17.80 7.16
N THR A 924 -6.23 -16.90 7.39
CA THR A 924 -4.81 -17.10 7.04
C THR A 924 -4.11 -18.13 7.94
N VAL A 925 -4.56 -18.33 9.18
CA VAL A 925 -3.95 -19.32 10.10
C VAL A 925 -4.35 -20.74 9.72
N PHE A 926 -5.59 -20.92 9.25
CA PHE A 926 -6.07 -22.20 8.73
C PHE A 926 -5.29 -22.65 7.51
N SER A 927 -5.21 -21.78 6.49
CA SER A 927 -4.55 -22.10 5.23
C SER A 927 -3.05 -22.36 5.37
N ASN A 928 -2.36 -21.62 6.25
CA ASN A 928 -0.89 -21.63 6.29
C ASN A 928 -0.28 -22.53 7.37
N LEU A 929 -1.05 -23.00 8.35
CA LEU A 929 -0.50 -23.78 9.47
C LEU A 929 -1.28 -25.06 9.73
N ILE A 930 -2.56 -24.95 10.10
CA ILE A 930 -3.35 -26.10 10.58
C ILE A 930 -3.48 -27.16 9.47
N TYR A 931 -3.71 -26.72 8.24
CA TYR A 931 -3.93 -27.64 7.12
C TYR A 931 -2.67 -28.43 6.75
N HIS A 932 -1.49 -27.86 7.01
CA HIS A 932 -0.20 -28.52 6.78
C HIS A 932 0.21 -29.48 7.91
N LEU A 933 -0.35 -29.33 9.11
CA LEU A 933 -0.04 -30.21 10.25
C LEU A 933 -0.92 -31.47 10.28
N CYS A 934 -2.09 -31.44 9.64
CA CYS A 934 -3.01 -32.58 9.53
C CYS A 934 -3.04 -33.16 8.10
N SER A 935 -1.88 -33.20 7.43
CA SER A 935 -1.76 -33.59 6.01
C SER A 935 -1.58 -35.09 5.78
N ASP A 936 -1.35 -35.87 6.85
CA ASP A 936 -1.17 -37.33 6.83
C ASP A 936 -2.30 -38.07 7.58
N LEU A 937 -2.48 -39.35 7.26
CA LEU A 937 -3.57 -40.18 7.81
C LEU A 937 -3.40 -40.46 9.31
N ASP A 938 -2.17 -40.58 9.82
CA ASP A 938 -1.93 -40.90 11.23
C ASP A 938 -2.23 -39.68 12.13
N SER A 939 -1.82 -38.49 11.70
CA SER A 939 -2.16 -37.22 12.32
C SER A 939 -3.66 -36.96 12.27
N LEU A 940 -4.33 -37.33 11.17
CA LEU A 940 -5.79 -37.26 11.07
C LEU A 940 -6.47 -38.20 12.06
N ARG A 941 -6.00 -39.46 12.18
CA ARG A 941 -6.51 -40.42 13.18
C ARG A 941 -6.30 -39.89 14.60
N TYR A 942 -5.10 -39.41 14.90
CA TYR A 942 -4.75 -38.86 16.21
C TYR A 942 -5.63 -37.65 16.56
N SER A 943 -5.74 -36.69 15.65
CA SER A 943 -6.49 -35.45 15.87
C SER A 943 -7.98 -35.75 16.06
N THR A 944 -8.56 -36.61 15.21
CA THR A 944 -9.96 -37.04 15.32
C THR A 944 -10.21 -37.72 16.66
N ARG A 945 -9.38 -38.70 17.04
CA ARG A 945 -9.51 -39.41 18.32
C ARG A 945 -9.39 -38.46 19.51
N ARG A 946 -8.47 -37.50 19.45
CA ARG A 946 -8.27 -36.52 20.52
C ARG A 946 -9.48 -35.60 20.67
N VAL A 947 -10.04 -35.13 19.56
CA VAL A 947 -11.27 -34.32 19.56
C VAL A 947 -12.42 -35.09 20.20
N LEU A 948 -12.65 -36.35 19.81
CA LEU A 948 -13.71 -37.18 20.39
C LEU A 948 -13.52 -37.38 21.91
N GLN A 949 -12.29 -37.65 22.36
CA GLN A 949 -11.98 -37.78 23.78
C GLN A 949 -12.22 -36.49 24.56
N ASP A 950 -11.82 -35.34 24.01
CA ASP A 950 -12.00 -34.03 24.66
C ASP A 950 -13.49 -33.60 24.69
N PHE A 951 -14.34 -34.13 23.80
CA PHE A 951 -15.80 -33.96 23.87
C PHE A 951 -16.45 -34.90 24.88
N GLN A 952 -16.06 -36.17 24.91
CA GLN A 952 -16.56 -37.13 25.90
C GLN A 952 -16.18 -36.69 27.34
N ASN A 953 -14.95 -36.22 27.54
CA ASN A 953 -14.48 -35.70 28.83
C ASN A 953 -15.21 -34.44 29.29
N ASP A 954 -15.72 -33.64 28.35
CA ASP A 954 -16.54 -32.44 28.60
C ASP A 954 -18.01 -32.79 28.90
N GLY A 955 -18.37 -34.07 28.88
CA GLY A 955 -19.70 -34.59 29.22
C GLY A 955 -20.67 -34.66 28.04
N VAL A 956 -20.20 -34.54 26.79
CA VAL A 956 -21.05 -34.60 25.60
C VAL A 956 -21.53 -36.03 25.33
N LYS A 957 -22.84 -36.19 25.12
CA LYS A 957 -23.49 -37.50 24.85
C LYS A 957 -23.85 -37.73 23.38
N TYR A 958 -23.89 -36.66 22.59
CA TYR A 958 -24.18 -36.68 21.17
C TYR A 958 -23.34 -35.63 20.45
N LEU A 959 -22.63 -36.02 19.40
CA LEU A 959 -21.71 -35.16 18.66
C LEU A 959 -21.91 -35.29 17.15
N GLU A 960 -22.11 -34.16 16.48
CA GLU A 960 -22.03 -34.07 15.02
C GLU A 960 -20.72 -33.38 14.65
N LEU A 961 -19.72 -34.16 14.24
CA LEU A 961 -18.41 -33.66 13.86
C LEU A 961 -18.44 -33.18 12.40
N ARG A 962 -17.99 -31.96 12.15
CA ARG A 962 -17.87 -31.41 10.78
C ARG A 962 -16.43 -31.41 10.31
N THR A 963 -16.21 -31.73 9.03
CA THR A 963 -14.86 -31.68 8.45
C THR A 963 -14.91 -31.43 6.95
N THR A 964 -13.97 -30.64 6.44
CA THR A 964 -13.78 -30.44 4.98
C THR A 964 -12.89 -31.55 4.43
N PRO A 965 -13.36 -32.41 3.52
CA PRO A 965 -12.53 -33.45 2.91
C PRO A 965 -11.36 -32.84 2.13
N ARG A 966 -10.14 -33.31 2.40
CA ARG A 966 -8.94 -32.79 1.76
C ARG A 966 -8.19 -33.86 0.98
N GLU A 967 -7.56 -33.41 -0.09
CA GLU A 967 -6.58 -34.18 -0.85
C GLU A 967 -5.19 -33.61 -0.57
N SER A 968 -4.20 -34.49 -0.39
CA SER A 968 -2.80 -34.11 -0.25
C SER A 968 -1.99 -34.85 -1.30
N GLN A 969 -1.49 -34.10 -2.28
CA GLN A 969 -0.63 -34.66 -3.34
C GLN A 969 0.73 -35.10 -2.80
N GLU A 970 1.24 -34.45 -1.74
CA GLU A 970 2.54 -34.77 -1.13
C GLU A 970 2.53 -36.11 -0.37
N HIS A 971 1.40 -36.47 0.25
CA HIS A 971 1.25 -37.71 1.01
C HIS A 971 0.39 -38.77 0.31
N GLY A 972 -0.09 -38.49 -0.91
CA GLY A 972 -0.94 -39.40 -1.68
C GLY A 972 -2.30 -39.67 -1.04
N VAL A 973 -2.82 -38.74 -0.23
CA VAL A 973 -4.10 -38.88 0.47
C VAL A 973 -5.23 -38.37 -0.43
N SER A 974 -6.17 -39.25 -0.78
CA SER A 974 -7.40 -38.88 -1.47
C SER A 974 -8.49 -38.43 -0.48
N LYS A 975 -9.48 -37.67 -0.96
CA LYS A 975 -10.66 -37.29 -0.16
C LYS A 975 -11.41 -38.53 0.38
N GLU A 976 -11.43 -39.62 -0.39
CA GLU A 976 -12.01 -40.89 0.05
C GLU A 976 -11.24 -41.50 1.23
N GLN A 977 -9.91 -41.52 1.16
CA GLN A 977 -9.07 -42.02 2.25
C GLN A 977 -9.19 -41.16 3.51
N TYR A 978 -9.30 -39.83 3.34
CA TYR A 978 -9.55 -38.89 4.43
C TYR A 978 -10.86 -39.22 5.15
N ILE A 979 -11.96 -39.32 4.40
CA ILE A 979 -13.30 -39.59 4.98
C ILE A 979 -13.33 -40.98 5.62
N SER A 980 -12.82 -42.01 4.94
CA SER A 980 -12.79 -43.37 5.50
C SER A 980 -12.02 -43.42 6.81
N THR A 981 -10.90 -42.71 6.90
CA THR A 981 -10.07 -42.68 8.11
C THR A 981 -10.78 -42.02 9.29
N VAL A 982 -11.50 -40.93 9.05
CA VAL A 982 -12.31 -40.26 10.08
C VAL A 982 -13.46 -41.17 10.53
N LEU A 983 -14.14 -41.82 9.59
CA LEU A 983 -15.24 -42.75 9.89
C LEU A 983 -14.75 -43.98 10.67
N ASP A 984 -13.60 -44.56 10.32
CA ASP A 984 -13.02 -45.70 11.06
C ASP A 984 -12.80 -45.33 12.54
N VAL A 985 -12.26 -44.12 12.80
CA VAL A 985 -12.03 -43.65 14.18
C VAL A 985 -13.34 -43.37 14.90
N ILE A 986 -14.35 -42.85 14.21
CA ILE A 986 -15.68 -42.62 14.79
C ILE A 986 -16.34 -43.97 15.15
N GLU A 987 -16.29 -44.96 14.25
CA GLU A 987 -16.82 -46.31 14.50
C GLU A 987 -16.10 -47.00 15.68
N GLU A 988 -14.79 -46.83 15.81
CA GLU A 988 -14.00 -47.35 16.94
C GLU A 988 -14.34 -46.66 18.28
N PHE A 989 -14.77 -45.40 18.25
CA PHE A 989 -14.98 -44.58 19.44
C PHE A 989 -16.44 -44.51 19.88
N ASN A 990 -17.38 -44.77 18.97
CA ASN A 990 -18.81 -44.79 19.27
C ASN A 990 -19.12 -45.85 20.33
N SER A 991 -19.78 -45.42 21.40
CA SER A 991 -20.13 -46.25 22.55
C SER A 991 -21.47 -45.80 23.14
N ASP A 992 -22.00 -46.56 24.10
CA ASP A 992 -23.23 -46.19 24.81
C ASP A 992 -23.11 -44.82 25.52
N GLU A 993 -21.88 -44.33 25.75
CA GLU A 993 -21.63 -43.04 26.40
C GLU A 993 -21.72 -41.83 25.45
N MET A 994 -21.31 -41.96 24.19
CA MET A 994 -21.33 -40.87 23.21
C MET A 994 -21.55 -41.41 21.79
N SER A 995 -22.61 -40.93 21.13
CA SER A 995 -22.89 -41.21 19.73
C SER A 995 -22.36 -40.09 18.85
N THR A 996 -21.55 -40.42 17.84
CA THR A 996 -20.92 -39.46 16.93
C THR A 996 -21.33 -39.71 15.48
N TYR A 997 -21.68 -38.62 14.78
CA TYR A 997 -22.01 -38.60 13.37
C TYR A 997 -21.13 -37.59 12.62
N LEU A 998 -21.00 -37.75 11.29
CA LEU A 998 -20.13 -36.92 10.46
C LEU A 998 -20.92 -36.01 9.51
N ILE A 999 -20.50 -34.75 9.42
CA ILE A 999 -20.96 -33.75 8.45
C ILE A 999 -19.80 -33.41 7.51
N LEU A 1000 -20.03 -33.49 6.20
CA LEU A 1000 -19.03 -33.10 5.22
C LEU A 1000 -19.19 -31.65 4.80
N SER A 1001 -18.11 -30.89 4.96
CA SER A 1001 -18.07 -29.46 4.66
C SER A 1001 -17.61 -29.18 3.24
N VAL A 1002 -18.38 -28.37 2.52
CA VAL A 1002 -18.03 -27.80 1.22
C VAL A 1002 -17.42 -26.42 1.45
N ASP A 1003 -16.19 -26.23 0.99
CA ASP A 1003 -15.48 -24.95 1.04
C ASP A 1003 -15.95 -24.02 -0.10
N ARG A 1004 -16.51 -22.86 0.26
CA ARG A 1004 -17.01 -21.82 -0.65
C ARG A 1004 -15.96 -21.29 -1.62
N THR A 1005 -14.67 -21.41 -1.30
CA THR A 1005 -13.57 -20.95 -2.16
C THR A 1005 -13.25 -21.90 -3.32
N LYS A 1006 -13.82 -23.11 -3.33
CA LYS A 1006 -13.57 -24.16 -4.34
C LYS A 1006 -14.65 -24.17 -5.42
N SER A 1007 -14.38 -24.87 -6.52
CA SER A 1007 -15.27 -24.92 -7.69
C SER A 1007 -16.51 -25.80 -7.46
N ALA A 1008 -17.56 -25.57 -8.26
CA ALA A 1008 -18.80 -26.37 -8.26
C ALA A 1008 -18.55 -27.87 -8.40
N ALA A 1009 -17.56 -28.25 -9.23
CA ALA A 1009 -17.19 -29.64 -9.46
C ALA A 1009 -16.67 -30.31 -8.18
N ASN A 1010 -15.92 -29.58 -7.35
CA ASN A 1010 -15.44 -30.07 -6.06
C ASN A 1010 -16.59 -30.24 -5.07
N ALA A 1011 -17.54 -29.30 -5.04
CA ALA A 1011 -18.75 -29.43 -4.21
C ALA A 1011 -19.60 -30.66 -4.61
N MET A 1012 -19.77 -30.91 -5.91
CA MET A 1012 -20.45 -32.11 -6.41
C MET A 1012 -19.73 -33.39 -5.98
N GLU A 1013 -18.40 -33.42 -6.07
CA GLU A 1013 -17.59 -34.55 -5.62
C GLU A 1013 -17.77 -34.82 -4.11
N VAL A 1014 -17.76 -33.77 -3.27
CA VAL A 1014 -17.97 -33.91 -1.83
C VAL A 1014 -19.36 -34.44 -1.51
N VAL A 1015 -20.40 -33.98 -2.22
CA VAL A 1015 -21.77 -34.50 -2.07
C VAL A 1015 -21.86 -35.96 -2.53
N ASP A 1016 -21.22 -36.34 -3.64
CA ASP A 1016 -21.16 -37.73 -4.09
C ASP A 1016 -20.50 -38.65 -3.06
N LEU A 1017 -19.45 -38.16 -2.40
CA LEU A 1017 -18.81 -38.86 -1.29
C LEU A 1017 -19.72 -38.94 -0.06
N ALA A 1018 -20.45 -37.87 0.28
CA ALA A 1018 -21.42 -37.89 1.37
C ALA A 1018 -22.50 -38.95 1.17
N ILE A 1019 -23.05 -39.05 -0.06
CA ILE A 1019 -24.06 -40.06 -0.44
C ILE A 1019 -23.46 -41.47 -0.32
N LYS A 1020 -22.24 -41.67 -0.81
CA LYS A 1020 -21.54 -42.97 -0.76
C LYS A 1020 -21.35 -43.47 0.68
N TYR A 1021 -21.02 -42.57 1.61
CA TYR A 1021 -20.70 -42.92 3.01
C TYR A 1021 -21.86 -42.72 4.00
N GLN A 1022 -23.07 -42.45 3.52
CA GLN A 1022 -24.26 -42.24 4.38
C GLN A 1022 -24.54 -43.43 5.31
N HIS A 1023 -24.36 -44.66 4.80
CA HIS A 1023 -24.54 -45.90 5.57
C HIS A 1023 -23.49 -46.12 6.69
N ARG A 1024 -22.39 -45.34 6.70
CA ARG A 1024 -21.31 -45.41 7.71
C ARG A 1024 -21.34 -44.27 8.72
N GLY A 1025 -22.40 -43.45 8.74
CA GLY A 1025 -22.58 -42.37 9.73
C GLY A 1025 -22.37 -40.95 9.21
N VAL A 1026 -22.29 -40.74 7.89
CA VAL A 1026 -22.42 -39.40 7.31
C VAL A 1026 -23.90 -39.02 7.23
N VAL A 1027 -24.29 -37.94 7.92
CA VAL A 1027 -25.71 -37.56 8.06
C VAL A 1027 -26.06 -36.26 7.34
N ALA A 1028 -25.09 -35.37 7.15
CA ALA A 1028 -25.35 -34.05 6.58
C ALA A 1028 -24.20 -33.52 5.72
N VAL A 1029 -24.53 -32.51 4.92
CA VAL A 1029 -23.55 -31.66 4.22
C VAL A 1029 -23.68 -30.22 4.70
N GLU A 1030 -22.56 -29.52 4.78
CA GLU A 1030 -22.53 -28.12 5.12
C GLU A 1030 -21.81 -27.25 4.08
N LEU A 1031 -22.05 -25.94 4.16
CA LEU A 1031 -21.31 -24.93 3.41
C LEU A 1031 -20.55 -24.01 4.38
N GLY A 1032 -19.22 -24.04 4.32
CA GLY A 1032 -18.30 -23.25 5.16
C GLY A 1032 -17.16 -22.62 4.35
N GLY A 1033 -16.17 -22.02 5.02
CA GLY A 1033 -15.05 -21.30 4.40
C GLY A 1033 -15.24 -19.77 4.36
N ASP A 1034 -14.32 -19.04 3.71
CA ASP A 1034 -14.31 -17.56 3.74
C ASP A 1034 -15.60 -16.96 3.13
N PRO A 1035 -16.48 -16.33 3.93
CA PRO A 1035 -17.76 -15.82 3.47
C PRO A 1035 -17.62 -14.59 2.58
N SER A 1036 -16.41 -14.03 2.42
CA SER A 1036 -16.15 -12.89 1.52
C SER A 1036 -15.82 -13.30 0.08
N ARG A 1037 -15.76 -14.62 -0.21
CA ARG A 1037 -15.31 -15.16 -1.51
C ARG A 1037 -16.24 -16.26 -2.04
N GLY A 1038 -16.50 -16.23 -3.35
CA GLY A 1038 -17.26 -17.26 -4.08
C GLY A 1038 -18.75 -16.92 -4.25
N ASP A 1039 -19.33 -17.34 -5.37
CA ASP A 1039 -20.78 -17.19 -5.64
C ASP A 1039 -21.51 -18.45 -5.18
N VAL A 1040 -22.38 -18.30 -4.18
CA VAL A 1040 -23.11 -19.41 -3.55
C VAL A 1040 -24.13 -20.05 -4.51
N SER A 1041 -24.63 -19.30 -5.50
CA SER A 1041 -25.63 -19.79 -6.47
C SER A 1041 -25.13 -21.01 -7.26
N VAL A 1042 -23.82 -21.12 -7.45
CA VAL A 1042 -23.13 -22.18 -8.18
C VAL A 1042 -23.25 -23.54 -7.48
N PHE A 1043 -23.49 -23.56 -6.16
CA PHE A 1043 -23.61 -24.80 -5.38
C PHE A 1043 -25.04 -25.36 -5.30
N ARG A 1044 -26.04 -24.65 -5.84
CA ARG A 1044 -27.46 -25.05 -5.77
C ARG A 1044 -27.70 -26.48 -6.23
N GLU A 1045 -27.05 -26.88 -7.31
CA GLU A 1045 -27.20 -28.22 -7.89
C GLU A 1045 -26.62 -29.32 -6.98
N ALA A 1046 -25.51 -29.04 -6.29
CA ALA A 1046 -24.91 -29.96 -5.34
C ALA A 1046 -25.81 -30.18 -4.11
N PHE A 1047 -26.34 -29.10 -3.53
CA PHE A 1047 -27.24 -29.21 -2.37
C PHE A 1047 -28.62 -29.79 -2.74
N ARG A 1048 -29.13 -29.51 -3.95
CA ARG A 1048 -30.33 -30.17 -4.48
C ARG A 1048 -30.14 -31.68 -4.51
N LYS A 1049 -29.02 -32.15 -5.05
CA LYS A 1049 -28.67 -33.56 -5.11
C LYS A 1049 -28.52 -34.19 -3.73
N ALA A 1050 -27.88 -33.51 -2.78
CA ALA A 1050 -27.77 -33.98 -1.39
C ALA A 1050 -29.15 -34.24 -0.77
N LYS A 1051 -30.08 -33.30 -0.97
CA LYS A 1051 -31.45 -33.40 -0.44
C LYS A 1051 -32.27 -34.53 -1.09
N GLU A 1052 -32.13 -34.73 -2.40
CA GLU A 1052 -32.79 -35.83 -3.12
C GLU A 1052 -32.38 -37.21 -2.62
N HIS A 1053 -31.18 -37.34 -2.06
CA HIS A 1053 -30.64 -38.58 -1.48
C HIS A 1053 -30.81 -38.66 0.04
N GLY A 1054 -31.59 -37.74 0.64
CA GLY A 1054 -31.93 -37.77 2.07
C GLY A 1054 -30.80 -37.37 3.02
N LEU A 1055 -29.80 -36.61 2.55
CA LEU A 1055 -28.83 -35.97 3.44
C LEU A 1055 -29.41 -34.68 4.03
N HIS A 1056 -29.14 -34.45 5.31
CA HIS A 1056 -29.50 -33.21 5.99
C HIS A 1056 -28.57 -32.06 5.56
N ILE A 1057 -29.01 -30.82 5.74
CA ILE A 1057 -28.26 -29.62 5.31
C ILE A 1057 -28.17 -28.61 6.45
N THR A 1058 -26.94 -28.18 6.77
CA THR A 1058 -26.65 -27.05 7.68
C THR A 1058 -25.80 -26.01 6.95
N LEU A 1059 -26.08 -24.72 7.14
CA LEU A 1059 -25.39 -23.65 6.40
C LEU A 1059 -24.89 -22.56 7.33
N HIS A 1060 -23.66 -22.11 7.13
CA HIS A 1060 -23.20 -20.87 7.76
C HIS A 1060 -23.96 -19.69 7.16
N PHE A 1061 -24.63 -18.91 8.00
CA PHE A 1061 -25.62 -17.93 7.57
C PHE A 1061 -25.41 -16.59 8.28
N ALA A 1062 -25.26 -15.52 7.50
CA ALA A 1062 -25.09 -14.15 7.99
C ALA A 1062 -23.97 -13.98 9.04
N GLU A 1063 -22.79 -14.55 8.79
CA GLU A 1063 -21.60 -14.44 9.65
C GLU A 1063 -20.98 -13.04 9.65
N ILE A 1064 -21.02 -12.39 8.49
CA ILE A 1064 -20.46 -11.06 8.26
C ILE A 1064 -21.63 -10.10 8.06
N ALA A 1065 -21.50 -8.84 8.53
CA ALA A 1065 -22.51 -7.77 8.36
C ALA A 1065 -22.94 -7.53 6.91
N SER A 1066 -22.24 -8.16 6.01
CA SER A 1066 -22.13 -7.90 4.62
C SER A 1066 -22.66 -8.97 3.69
N SER A 1067 -23.19 -10.05 4.23
CA SER A 1067 -23.81 -11.08 3.42
C SER A 1067 -24.96 -10.47 2.59
N ARG A 1068 -24.99 -10.76 1.29
CA ARG A 1068 -26.02 -10.22 0.37
C ARG A 1068 -27.37 -10.88 0.65
N PRO A 1069 -28.51 -10.19 0.63
CA PRO A 1069 -29.83 -10.78 0.72
C PRO A 1069 -30.08 -11.77 -0.40
N GLY A 1070 -29.55 -11.53 -1.61
CA GLY A 1070 -29.55 -12.52 -2.69
C GLY A 1070 -28.75 -13.79 -2.37
N GLU A 1071 -27.65 -13.69 -1.60
CA GLU A 1071 -26.89 -14.84 -1.09
C GLU A 1071 -27.67 -15.56 0.01
N LEU A 1072 -28.27 -14.82 0.96
CA LEU A 1072 -29.10 -15.38 2.03
C LEU A 1072 -30.36 -16.07 1.48
N GLU A 1073 -31.01 -15.50 0.46
CA GLU A 1073 -32.11 -16.13 -0.28
C GLU A 1073 -31.65 -17.39 -1.00
N ALA A 1074 -30.48 -17.36 -1.65
CA ALA A 1074 -29.90 -18.53 -2.28
C ALA A 1074 -29.61 -19.64 -1.24
N LEU A 1075 -29.06 -19.29 -0.07
CA LEU A 1075 -28.83 -20.23 1.03
C LEU A 1075 -30.15 -20.82 1.56
N LEU A 1076 -31.19 -20.00 1.76
CA LEU A 1076 -32.52 -20.49 2.17
C LEU A 1076 -33.22 -21.30 1.07
N SER A 1077 -32.87 -21.08 -0.21
CA SER A 1077 -33.38 -21.87 -1.34
C SER A 1077 -32.86 -23.31 -1.32
N PHE A 1078 -31.73 -23.57 -0.65
CA PHE A 1078 -31.23 -24.93 -0.42
C PHE A 1078 -32.05 -25.69 0.62
N GLN A 1079 -33.02 -25.01 1.26
CA GLN A 1079 -33.90 -25.54 2.28
C GLN A 1079 -33.12 -26.24 3.42
N PRO A 1080 -32.21 -25.52 4.10
CA PRO A 1080 -31.46 -26.04 5.23
C PRO A 1080 -32.38 -26.34 6.41
N GLU A 1081 -31.97 -27.28 7.25
CA GLU A 1081 -32.65 -27.62 8.51
C GLU A 1081 -32.03 -26.85 9.69
N ARG A 1082 -30.74 -26.51 9.58
CA ARG A 1082 -30.01 -25.71 10.57
C ARG A 1082 -29.22 -24.56 9.96
N LEU A 1083 -29.04 -23.49 10.73
CA LEU A 1083 -28.27 -22.31 10.36
C LEU A 1083 -27.20 -22.01 11.42
N GLY A 1084 -25.97 -21.78 10.97
CA GLY A 1084 -24.82 -21.45 11.83
C GLY A 1084 -24.55 -19.95 11.93
N HIS A 1085 -24.06 -19.53 13.10
CA HIS A 1085 -23.68 -18.17 13.50
C HIS A 1085 -24.81 -17.16 13.59
N VAL A 1086 -25.49 -16.84 12.48
CA VAL A 1086 -26.74 -16.05 12.48
C VAL A 1086 -26.58 -14.70 13.20
N ILE A 1087 -25.43 -14.03 12.95
CA ILE A 1087 -24.96 -12.86 13.71
C ILE A 1087 -25.60 -11.58 13.22
N HIS A 1088 -25.57 -11.38 11.90
CA HIS A 1088 -26.02 -10.16 11.23
C HIS A 1088 -27.25 -10.46 10.37
N VAL A 1089 -28.27 -11.12 10.96
CA VAL A 1089 -29.50 -11.45 10.23
C VAL A 1089 -30.40 -10.22 10.12
N PRO A 1090 -30.79 -9.80 8.90
CA PRO A 1090 -31.77 -8.74 8.71
C PRO A 1090 -33.16 -9.17 9.20
N ASP A 1091 -33.95 -8.22 9.70
CA ASP A 1091 -35.24 -8.48 10.37
C ASP A 1091 -36.21 -9.36 9.54
N GLY A 1092 -36.29 -9.14 8.23
CA GLY A 1092 -37.19 -9.93 7.35
C GLY A 1092 -36.82 -11.41 7.23
N PHE A 1093 -35.53 -11.76 7.33
CA PHE A 1093 -35.09 -13.16 7.35
C PHE A 1093 -35.23 -13.77 8.74
N ALA A 1094 -35.16 -12.96 9.81
CA ALA A 1094 -35.36 -13.45 11.16
C ALA A 1094 -36.79 -13.99 11.38
N GLU A 1095 -37.80 -13.31 10.82
CA GLU A 1095 -39.19 -13.78 10.82
C GLU A 1095 -39.36 -15.09 10.02
N GLU A 1096 -38.70 -15.23 8.88
CA GLU A 1096 -38.77 -16.43 8.04
C GLU A 1096 -38.10 -17.64 8.72
N ILE A 1097 -36.96 -17.42 9.38
CA ILE A 1097 -36.29 -18.40 10.22
C ILE A 1097 -37.21 -18.87 11.35
N ALA A 1098 -37.89 -17.93 12.02
CA ALA A 1098 -38.84 -18.22 13.09
C ALA A 1098 -40.09 -18.96 12.57
N ARG A 1099 -40.62 -18.57 11.40
CA ARG A 1099 -41.77 -19.21 10.76
C ARG A 1099 -41.47 -20.65 10.35
N ARG A 1100 -40.27 -20.90 9.80
CA ARG A 1100 -39.80 -22.23 9.41
C ARG A 1100 -39.30 -23.07 10.60
N LYS A 1101 -39.16 -22.46 11.79
CA LYS A 1101 -38.61 -23.09 13.00
C LYS A 1101 -37.25 -23.74 12.76
N LEU A 1102 -36.39 -23.07 11.98
CA LEU A 1102 -35.03 -23.56 11.72
C LEU A 1102 -34.22 -23.54 13.03
N ALA A 1103 -33.42 -24.57 13.24
CA ALA A 1103 -32.55 -24.63 14.40
C ALA A 1103 -31.31 -23.77 14.20
N LEU A 1104 -30.90 -23.06 15.26
CA LEU A 1104 -29.83 -22.07 15.22
C LEU A 1104 -28.62 -22.57 16.03
N GLU A 1105 -27.50 -22.74 15.34
CA GLU A 1105 -26.21 -23.12 15.92
C GLU A 1105 -25.46 -21.82 16.34
N LEU A 1106 -25.63 -21.40 17.60
CA LEU A 1106 -25.10 -20.14 18.11
C LEU A 1106 -23.77 -20.35 18.86
N CYS A 1107 -22.77 -19.51 18.56
CA CYS A 1107 -21.40 -19.64 19.05
C CYS A 1107 -20.93 -18.38 19.79
N LEU A 1108 -21.23 -18.29 21.09
CA LEU A 1108 -20.99 -17.11 21.94
C LEU A 1108 -19.53 -16.64 21.92
N SER A 1109 -18.60 -17.52 22.30
CA SER A 1109 -17.18 -17.16 22.39
C SER A 1109 -16.54 -16.91 21.04
N CYS A 1110 -16.95 -17.64 19.99
CA CYS A 1110 -16.42 -17.42 18.63
C CYS A 1110 -16.73 -16.00 18.15
N ASN A 1111 -18.00 -15.60 18.25
CA ASN A 1111 -18.49 -14.34 17.74
C ASN A 1111 -17.88 -13.14 18.48
N VAL A 1112 -17.68 -13.26 19.80
CA VAL A 1112 -17.04 -12.23 20.61
C VAL A 1112 -15.53 -12.16 20.35
N HIS A 1113 -14.81 -13.30 20.36
CA HIS A 1113 -13.36 -13.31 20.22
C HIS A 1113 -12.88 -13.01 18.80
N ALA A 1114 -13.65 -13.40 17.78
CA ALA A 1114 -13.41 -13.01 16.38
C ALA A 1114 -13.81 -11.55 16.09
N LYS A 1115 -14.28 -10.80 17.11
CA LYS A 1115 -14.80 -9.42 16.99
C LYS A 1115 -15.90 -9.27 15.93
N LEU A 1116 -16.70 -10.31 15.73
CA LEU A 1116 -17.86 -10.28 14.81
C LEU A 1116 -19.03 -9.48 15.39
N ILE A 1117 -19.03 -9.24 16.71
CA ILE A 1117 -19.95 -8.34 17.42
C ILE A 1117 -19.19 -7.27 18.22
N GLN A 1118 -19.72 -6.04 18.26
CA GLN A 1118 -19.04 -4.89 18.87
C GLN A 1118 -19.26 -4.76 20.39
N GLY A 1119 -20.26 -5.44 20.97
CA GLY A 1119 -20.71 -5.28 22.36
C GLY A 1119 -20.23 -6.31 23.40
N GLY A 1120 -19.48 -7.34 23.00
CA GLY A 1120 -19.05 -8.43 23.90
C GLY A 1120 -20.14 -9.46 24.19
N PHE A 1121 -19.99 -10.29 25.23
CA PHE A 1121 -20.91 -11.40 25.54
C PHE A 1121 -22.36 -11.00 25.88
N PRO A 1122 -22.63 -9.89 26.62
CA PRO A 1122 -24.01 -9.50 26.96
C PRO A 1122 -24.85 -9.05 25.76
N ASP A 1123 -24.20 -8.49 24.74
CA ASP A 1123 -24.85 -7.98 23.52
C ASP A 1123 -24.93 -9.05 22.41
N HIS A 1124 -24.69 -10.32 22.75
CA HIS A 1124 -24.77 -11.41 21.80
C HIS A 1124 -26.24 -11.71 21.43
N HIS A 1125 -26.50 -11.95 20.13
CA HIS A 1125 -27.83 -12.26 19.58
C HIS A 1125 -28.50 -13.52 20.18
N PHE A 1126 -27.77 -14.28 20.98
CA PHE A 1126 -28.34 -15.36 21.80
C PHE A 1126 -29.46 -14.83 22.71
N GLY A 1127 -29.29 -13.63 23.29
CA GLY A 1127 -30.31 -13.00 24.13
C GLY A 1127 -31.63 -12.79 23.37
N TYR A 1128 -31.56 -12.41 22.09
CA TYR A 1128 -32.73 -12.25 21.23
C TYR A 1128 -33.35 -13.60 20.84
N TRP A 1129 -32.54 -14.51 20.27
CA TRP A 1129 -33.03 -15.77 19.71
C TRP A 1129 -33.57 -16.74 20.75
N ARG A 1130 -33.07 -16.68 21.99
CA ARG A 1130 -33.57 -17.53 23.09
C ARG A 1130 -35.05 -17.30 23.41
N HIS A 1131 -35.55 -16.09 23.19
CA HIS A 1131 -36.95 -15.72 23.43
C HIS A 1131 -37.87 -16.04 22.25
N GLN A 1132 -37.31 -16.38 21.09
CA GLN A 1132 -38.06 -16.78 19.91
C GLN A 1132 -38.44 -18.26 19.98
N HIS A 1133 -39.50 -18.66 19.27
CA HIS A 1133 -39.97 -20.06 19.20
C HIS A 1133 -39.05 -20.99 18.35
N CYS A 1134 -37.78 -20.63 18.18
CA CYS A 1134 -36.78 -21.44 17.47
C CYS A 1134 -36.02 -22.35 18.44
N PRO A 1135 -35.67 -23.58 18.02
CA PRO A 1135 -34.65 -24.38 18.69
C PRO A 1135 -33.30 -23.65 18.62
N VAL A 1136 -32.78 -23.22 19.76
CA VAL A 1136 -31.44 -22.64 19.86
C VAL A 1136 -30.51 -23.71 20.40
N ILE A 1137 -29.50 -24.06 19.61
CA ILE A 1137 -28.44 -24.98 20.00
C ILE A 1137 -27.24 -24.10 20.34
N LEU A 1138 -26.84 -24.10 21.61
CA LEU A 1138 -25.53 -23.59 21.97
C LEU A 1138 -24.49 -24.58 21.49
N CYS A 1139 -23.82 -24.22 20.41
CA CYS A 1139 -22.78 -25.04 19.84
C CYS A 1139 -21.44 -24.66 20.46
N ARG A 1140 -20.63 -25.66 20.79
CA ARG A 1140 -19.19 -25.47 21.02
C ARG A 1140 -18.59 -25.16 19.66
N LYS A 1141 -18.60 -23.89 19.29
CA LYS A 1141 -17.97 -23.30 18.09
C LYS A 1141 -18.11 -24.18 16.84
N THR A 1142 -18.93 -23.75 15.91
CA THR A 1142 -18.50 -23.79 14.51
C THR A 1142 -17.22 -22.96 14.41
N ASP A 1143 -16.10 -23.61 14.72
CA ASP A 1143 -15.09 -23.94 13.73
C ASP A 1143 -13.95 -24.70 14.46
N ASP A 1144 -13.36 -24.13 15.52
CA ASP A 1144 -12.17 -24.74 16.14
C ASP A 1144 -12.03 -24.52 17.65
N VAL A 1145 -12.08 -25.64 18.40
CA VAL A 1145 -11.78 -25.70 19.84
C VAL A 1145 -10.32 -25.33 20.09
N GLY A 1146 -9.40 -25.83 19.26
CA GLY A 1146 -7.96 -25.60 19.44
C GLY A 1146 -7.55 -24.15 19.32
N PHE A 1147 -8.25 -23.34 18.50
CA PHE A 1147 -7.88 -21.95 18.25
C PHE A 1147 -8.40 -20.98 19.32
N PHE A 1148 -9.57 -21.24 19.90
CA PHE A 1148 -10.23 -20.32 20.84
C PHE A 1148 -10.33 -20.85 22.28
N CYS A 1149 -9.90 -22.09 22.52
CA CYS A 1149 -9.73 -22.69 23.85
C CYS A 1149 -10.96 -22.63 24.79
N SER A 1150 -12.18 -22.76 24.27
CA SER A 1150 -13.42 -22.79 25.06
C SER A 1150 -14.12 -24.16 24.94
N PRO A 1151 -14.32 -24.92 26.04
CA PRO A 1151 -15.12 -26.15 26.04
C PRO A 1151 -16.65 -25.85 25.98
N LEU A 1152 -17.49 -26.84 25.67
CA LEU A 1152 -18.95 -26.67 25.55
C LEU A 1152 -19.56 -26.27 26.89
N SER A 1153 -19.07 -26.88 27.97
CA SER A 1153 -19.44 -26.52 29.34
C SER A 1153 -19.21 -25.03 29.62
N ASN A 1154 -18.14 -24.44 29.07
CA ASN A 1154 -17.85 -23.01 29.22
C ASN A 1154 -18.79 -22.13 28.39
N GLU A 1155 -19.26 -22.55 27.22
CA GLU A 1155 -20.27 -21.80 26.47
C GLU A 1155 -21.60 -21.73 27.25
N TYR A 1156 -22.02 -22.84 27.87
CA TYR A 1156 -23.18 -22.86 28.76
C TYR A 1156 -22.97 -22.01 30.02
N LEU A 1157 -21.74 -22.00 30.58
CA LEU A 1157 -21.39 -21.14 31.71
C LEU A 1157 -21.45 -19.66 31.33
N LEU A 1158 -20.86 -19.26 30.20
CA LEU A 1158 -20.88 -17.89 29.70
C LEU A 1158 -22.30 -17.44 29.36
N ALA A 1159 -23.12 -18.32 28.77
CA ALA A 1159 -24.54 -18.07 28.59
C ALA A 1159 -25.24 -17.84 29.94
N ALA A 1160 -24.94 -18.66 30.94
CA ALA A 1160 -25.52 -18.53 32.28
C ALA A 1160 -25.11 -17.25 33.00
N GLU A 1161 -23.82 -16.89 32.98
CA GLU A 1161 -23.27 -15.72 33.67
C GLU A 1161 -23.75 -14.41 33.03
N HIS A 1162 -23.72 -14.32 31.69
CA HIS A 1162 -24.03 -13.07 31.00
C HIS A 1162 -25.52 -12.84 30.76
N PHE A 1163 -26.31 -13.92 30.57
CA PHE A 1163 -27.76 -13.82 30.37
C PHE A 1163 -28.58 -14.20 31.61
N LYS A 1164 -27.91 -14.42 32.76
CA LYS A 1164 -28.52 -14.75 34.06
C LYS A 1164 -29.48 -15.95 33.97
N LEU A 1165 -28.97 -17.07 33.43
CA LEU A 1165 -29.75 -18.29 33.28
C LEU A 1165 -29.69 -19.14 34.55
N ASP A 1166 -30.85 -19.53 35.06
CA ASP A 1166 -30.94 -20.54 36.11
C ASP A 1166 -30.77 -21.95 35.55
N ARG A 1167 -30.44 -22.92 36.41
CA ARG A 1167 -30.20 -24.31 36.01
C ARG A 1167 -31.39 -24.95 35.28
N SER A 1168 -32.62 -24.65 35.68
CA SER A 1168 -33.84 -25.12 35.00
C SER A 1168 -33.96 -24.56 33.58
N MET A 1169 -33.55 -23.32 33.37
CA MET A 1169 -33.56 -22.67 32.06
C MET A 1169 -32.48 -23.22 31.12
N ILE A 1170 -31.36 -23.71 31.66
CA ILE A 1170 -30.32 -24.39 30.89
C ILE A 1170 -30.79 -25.79 30.47
N LEU A 1171 -31.45 -26.54 31.37
CA LEU A 1171 -32.05 -27.84 31.04
C LEU A 1171 -33.12 -27.72 29.94
N ASP A 1172 -33.95 -26.68 30.01
CA ASP A 1172 -34.93 -26.38 28.96
C ASP A 1172 -34.26 -26.08 27.60
N LEU A 1173 -33.12 -25.39 27.60
CA LEU A 1173 -32.34 -25.15 26.39
C LEU A 1173 -31.79 -26.46 25.80
N CYS A 1174 -31.28 -27.36 26.63
CA CYS A 1174 -30.84 -28.69 26.19
C CYS A 1174 -31.98 -29.53 25.62
N LYS A 1175 -33.16 -29.53 26.26
CA LYS A 1175 -34.36 -30.22 25.74
C LYS A 1175 -34.80 -29.67 24.40
N ARG A 1176 -34.72 -28.34 24.21
CA ARG A 1176 -35.03 -27.69 22.92
C ARG A 1176 -34.06 -28.04 21.79
N ALA A 1177 -32.85 -28.48 22.09
CA ALA A 1177 -31.87 -28.89 21.07
C ALA A 1177 -32.10 -30.31 20.52
N VAL A 1178 -32.75 -31.20 21.28
CA VAL A 1178 -32.92 -32.62 20.90
C VAL A 1178 -33.66 -32.82 19.57
N PRO A 1179 -34.77 -32.12 19.25
CA PRO A 1179 -35.47 -32.30 17.98
C PRO A 1179 -34.70 -31.82 16.73
N ALA A 1180 -33.55 -31.20 16.91
CA ALA A 1180 -32.76 -30.59 15.84
C ALA A 1180 -31.52 -31.40 15.45
N ILE A 1181 -31.30 -32.57 16.06
CA ILE A 1181 -30.19 -33.47 15.74
C ILE A 1181 -30.45 -34.25 14.45
N PHE A 1182 -29.38 -34.68 13.77
CA PHE A 1182 -29.47 -35.50 12.56
C PHE A 1182 -29.28 -37.01 12.82
N GLY A 1183 -29.24 -37.43 14.09
CA GLY A 1183 -29.05 -38.82 14.52
C GLY A 1183 -30.30 -39.71 14.43
N GLY A 1184 -31.46 -39.13 14.07
CA GLY A 1184 -32.73 -39.82 13.94
C GLY A 1184 -33.46 -40.05 15.28
N LYS A 1185 -34.67 -40.60 15.17
CA LYS A 1185 -35.63 -40.65 16.30
C LYS A 1185 -35.21 -41.50 17.49
N ALA A 1186 -34.45 -42.57 17.25
CA ALA A 1186 -33.95 -43.43 18.32
C ALA A 1186 -32.93 -42.70 19.23
N GLU A 1187 -32.08 -41.83 18.64
CA GLU A 1187 -31.15 -41.00 19.43
C GLU A 1187 -31.88 -39.85 20.13
N GLU A 1188 -32.93 -39.29 19.53
CA GLU A 1188 -33.78 -38.28 20.18
C GLU A 1188 -34.40 -38.85 21.47
N ASP A 1189 -35.03 -40.03 21.39
CA ASP A 1189 -35.66 -40.70 22.53
C ASP A 1189 -34.62 -41.00 23.63
N ARG A 1190 -33.43 -41.49 23.25
CA ARG A 1190 -32.31 -41.73 24.18
C ARG A 1190 -31.88 -40.46 24.91
N LEU A 1191 -31.74 -39.35 24.19
CA LEU A 1191 -31.34 -38.07 24.80
C LEU A 1191 -32.41 -37.52 25.73
N TYR A 1192 -33.70 -37.66 25.40
CA TYR A 1192 -34.78 -37.29 26.31
C TYR A 1192 -34.78 -38.09 27.61
N GLU A 1193 -34.55 -39.41 27.54
CA GLU A 1193 -34.41 -40.26 28.73
C GLU A 1193 -33.22 -39.84 29.59
N LEU A 1194 -32.06 -39.57 28.98
CA LEU A 1194 -30.87 -39.12 29.69
C LEU A 1194 -31.06 -37.75 30.38
N ILE A 1195 -31.68 -36.79 29.70
CA ILE A 1195 -31.96 -35.47 30.27
C ILE A 1195 -32.97 -35.59 31.42
N SER A 1196 -33.99 -36.44 31.28
CA SER A 1196 -34.99 -36.66 32.34
C SER A 1196 -34.36 -37.32 33.57
N HIS A 1197 -33.50 -38.32 33.37
CA HIS A 1197 -32.75 -38.96 34.45
C HIS A 1197 -31.80 -37.97 35.17
N PHE A 1198 -31.16 -37.08 34.42
CA PHE A 1198 -30.31 -36.03 34.99
C PHE A 1198 -31.12 -35.00 35.79
N GLU A 1199 -32.33 -34.66 35.34
CA GLU A 1199 -33.26 -33.78 36.07
C GLU A 1199 -33.73 -34.41 37.39
N GLU A 1200 -33.99 -35.73 37.40
CA GLU A 1200 -34.32 -36.48 38.62
C GLU A 1200 -33.15 -36.54 39.62
N GLN A 1201 -31.90 -36.63 39.14
CA GLN A 1201 -30.71 -36.63 40.00
C GLN A 1201 -30.36 -35.25 40.59
N LEU A 1202 -30.89 -34.17 40.01
CA LEU A 1202 -30.64 -32.79 40.43
C LEU A 1202 -31.63 -32.27 41.48
N GLN A 1203 -32.78 -32.92 41.62
CA GLN A 1203 -33.78 -32.67 42.67
C GLN A 1203 -33.39 -33.41 43.96
#